data_AF-A0A3L7PZE0-F1
#
_entry.id   AF-A0A3L7PZE0-F1
#
_cell.length_a   1.000
_cell.length_b   1.000
_cell.length_c   1.000
_cell.angle_alpha   90.00
_cell.angle_beta   90.00
_cell.angle_gamma   90.00
#
_symmetry.space_group_name_H-M   'P 1'
#
loop_
_entity.id
_entity.type
_entity.pdbx_description
1 polymer ?
#
loop_
_entity_poly.entity_id
_entity_poly.type
_entity_poly.pdbx_seq_one_letter_code
_entity_poly.pdbx_strand_id
1 'polypeptide(L)'
;MPEPGVPFGPPPLYDRAERGRGVRSLQNIVGDSWRPSASHGEDSRMILLSFLLLGLLGFACRLLGVKRRPVARLVAHPNWRARLSAWGLTDPDRLTAMAGVRVTGHRDRHVRRTHLGPSGSTNGVCAFLKIETRVKWGQRLKAWRDGLGFVSLSHREARLLNNLEREQLPGPGWIAFGRDSRGRHFLLVAEKQSTADLGMFLTEDLNPWRRRRAAIKLGRAMARLHAAGFSHQDLYAKHILVDVDTGEPTLLDWQRSKRLVELRRDDRLRDLAALHATVDEALASQRERQLLLRAYLREARRRAGCLWGGFAMRRGESYDPGEFTREERKWLLRPDLERNAEELVFAQANHLLKRRHVREKRLGSGRGEGLDWIPLAGEDMMVTSSWPPEDSKAGKPQRKLLDDALLSATSLAETGHFTGTLRLPDNREAVIRGRMAKETDAESPLWHSRECREASLYHQLEKHAVPGPRVLAVGRSAVGTGRSATFVMLEPAANKVPLLEWLLPPGANRNARVGKVMAETGRALARVHGAGCLLSSGANSFAAGNDQTGGESNQAVVVLVPGGAKRSRLRWLQRGRDLNRLCKELACAGVDAGHLASLRGAYALELAQSRQAGDSAGQIIQPGGVLMENDDTAGNTARYRSLPRPSLGWWKAWTQGTLRGVERADWPRLAGHDWAATIMNANLTDRFHSKQGRSVARWTLHDPRGDRDLAVYVKRHNKLPWLHGLFAWLVPGGKWSPALQEWQHLEWAQRQGVPVPEVVAAAEYLGPGTKLSSVLVTEELTGMLPLHEAIPLASQGLPPETFRQMKRGLAWEMARLSRLLHDRRCFHKDLYLCHFYVHEADLRHPPVDWRGRVVMIDLHRLARHRFTYWVWQVKDLAQLLYSSEVEGVTPRDRLEFWRAYRSLGEDSRALKVIGALVRTKYRRYAEHNRKLKLKKGQNAHPETRQNPAEKAA
;
A
#
# COMPACT_ATOMS: atom_id res chain seq x y z
N MET A 1 29.82 -59.39 -53.60
CA MET A 1 30.07 -59.94 -52.26
C MET A 1 31.57 -59.89 -52.01
N PRO A 2 32.07 -59.29 -50.93
CA PRO A 2 31.48 -58.26 -50.06
C PRO A 2 32.03 -56.84 -50.39
N GLU A 3 31.39 -55.75 -49.93
CA GLU A 3 31.84 -54.33 -50.00
C GLU A 3 30.77 -53.44 -49.29
N PRO A 4 31.03 -52.17 -48.89
CA PRO A 4 32.17 -51.71 -48.06
C PRO A 4 31.81 -50.56 -47.07
N GLY A 5 32.82 -49.95 -46.43
CA GLY A 5 32.86 -48.48 -46.27
C GLY A 5 32.51 -47.86 -44.90
N VAL A 6 33.23 -46.78 -44.56
CA VAL A 6 33.04 -45.93 -43.34
C VAL A 6 33.06 -44.42 -43.77
N PRO A 7 33.14 -43.34 -42.94
CA PRO A 7 32.18 -42.22 -43.10
C PRO A 7 32.77 -40.78 -43.29
N PHE A 8 31.86 -39.81 -43.43
CA PHE A 8 31.99 -38.35 -43.23
C PHE A 8 32.88 -37.50 -44.18
N GLY A 9 32.23 -36.63 -44.98
CA GLY A 9 32.84 -35.50 -45.73
C GLY A 9 31.79 -34.49 -46.28
N PRO A 10 32.09 -33.17 -46.44
CA PRO A 10 31.15 -32.09 -46.86
C PRO A 10 31.46 -31.53 -48.29
N PRO A 11 30.86 -30.40 -48.81
CA PRO A 11 29.79 -29.52 -48.32
C PRO A 11 28.49 -29.60 -49.20
N PRO A 12 28.08 -28.75 -50.20
CA PRO A 12 28.53 -27.44 -50.73
C PRO A 12 27.56 -26.25 -50.38
N LEU A 13 27.23 -25.36 -51.34
CA LEU A 13 26.23 -24.25 -51.26
C LEU A 13 25.38 -24.16 -52.55
N TYR A 14 24.28 -23.38 -52.55
CA TYR A 14 23.85 -22.57 -53.73
C TYR A 14 22.97 -21.35 -53.34
N ASP A 15 22.74 -20.42 -54.27
CA ASP A 15 22.35 -19.01 -54.04
C ASP A 15 20.92 -18.60 -54.48
N ARG A 16 20.50 -17.40 -54.03
CA ARG A 16 19.42 -16.47 -54.45
C ARG A 16 18.32 -16.90 -55.45
N ALA A 17 17.08 -16.59 -55.05
CA ALA A 17 16.05 -16.00 -55.91
C ALA A 17 15.24 -14.93 -55.13
N GLU A 18 14.61 -13.96 -55.83
CA GLU A 18 14.04 -12.75 -55.20
C GLU A 18 12.49 -12.65 -55.16
N ARG A 19 12.02 -11.89 -54.15
CA ARG A 19 10.83 -10.99 -54.15
C ARG A 19 9.51 -11.48 -54.79
N GLY A 20 8.57 -11.92 -53.94
CA GLY A 20 7.13 -11.96 -54.23
C GLY A 20 6.29 -11.48 -53.03
N ARG A 21 5.26 -10.65 -53.25
CA ARG A 21 4.37 -10.14 -52.17
C ARG A 21 3.12 -11.01 -52.03
N GLY A 22 2.79 -11.44 -50.81
CA GLY A 22 1.60 -12.26 -50.55
C GLY A 22 1.15 -12.26 -49.09
N VAL A 23 0.45 -11.21 -48.63
CA VAL A 23 -0.21 -11.22 -47.33
C VAL A 23 -1.51 -12.03 -47.44
N ARG A 24 -1.56 -13.21 -46.84
CA ARG A 24 -2.81 -13.96 -46.58
C ARG A 24 -2.91 -14.37 -45.12
N SER A 25 -4.15 -14.38 -44.63
CA SER A 25 -4.53 -14.62 -43.24
C SER A 25 -4.55 -16.10 -42.89
N LEU A 26 -4.11 -16.44 -41.68
CA LEU A 26 -4.49 -17.68 -40.99
C LEU A 26 -5.53 -17.36 -39.92
N GLN A 27 -6.80 -17.52 -40.30
CA GLN A 27 -7.93 -17.78 -39.40
C GLN A 27 -8.43 -19.20 -39.65
N ASN A 28 -9.09 -19.79 -38.66
CA ASN A 28 -9.62 -21.17 -38.64
C ASN A 28 -8.47 -22.21 -38.59
N ILE A 29 -8.61 -23.42 -38.03
CA ILE A 29 -9.76 -24.20 -37.50
C ILE A 29 -9.28 -24.69 -36.10
N VAL A 30 -10.03 -24.82 -34.99
CA VAL A 30 -11.39 -25.29 -34.63
C VAL A 30 -11.96 -24.35 -33.55
N GLY A 31 -13.26 -24.12 -33.34
CA GLY A 31 -14.49 -24.56 -34.00
C GLY A 31 -15.71 -24.03 -33.22
N ASP A 32 -16.87 -23.92 -33.86
CA ASP A 32 -17.96 -23.05 -33.39
C ASP A 32 -18.79 -23.53 -32.19
N SER A 33 -19.10 -22.60 -31.29
CA SER A 33 -20.48 -22.30 -30.88
C SER A 33 -20.52 -21.13 -29.88
N TRP A 34 -20.72 -19.90 -30.36
CA TRP A 34 -21.47 -18.80 -29.68
C TRP A 34 -21.49 -17.53 -30.56
N ARG A 35 -22.65 -17.20 -31.14
CA ARG A 35 -22.91 -15.88 -31.77
C ARG A 35 -23.87 -15.08 -30.88
N PRO A 36 -23.49 -13.93 -30.31
CA PRO A 36 -24.44 -12.97 -29.77
C PRO A 36 -25.03 -12.12 -30.91
N SER A 37 -26.36 -12.04 -30.98
CA SER A 37 -27.08 -11.06 -31.80
C SER A 37 -27.12 -9.68 -31.11
N ALA A 38 -27.64 -8.66 -31.80
CA ALA A 38 -27.56 -7.27 -31.35
C ALA A 38 -28.71 -6.87 -30.39
N SER A 39 -28.46 -6.84 -29.08
CA SER A 39 -29.41 -6.35 -28.07
C SER A 39 -28.78 -5.78 -26.78
N HIS A 40 -27.54 -5.26 -26.85
CA HIS A 40 -26.73 -4.88 -25.68
C HIS A 40 -27.18 -3.59 -24.92
N GLY A 41 -28.40 -3.60 -24.38
CA GLY A 41 -28.85 -2.73 -23.29
C GLY A 41 -28.99 -3.47 -21.95
N GLU A 42 -29.38 -4.76 -21.99
CA GLU A 42 -29.85 -5.48 -20.81
C GLU A 42 -28.84 -6.52 -20.26
N ASP A 43 -27.96 -7.06 -21.09
CA ASP A 43 -26.97 -8.08 -20.70
C ASP A 43 -26.08 -7.64 -19.53
N SER A 44 -25.72 -6.36 -19.47
CA SER A 44 -24.92 -5.81 -18.36
C SER A 44 -25.68 -5.80 -17.03
N ARG A 45 -27.03 -5.72 -17.07
CA ARG A 45 -27.88 -5.92 -15.90
C ARG A 45 -28.02 -7.40 -15.60
N MET A 46 -28.30 -8.24 -16.61
CA MET A 46 -28.43 -9.69 -16.45
C MET A 46 -27.17 -10.32 -15.85
N ILE A 47 -25.97 -10.00 -16.32
CA ILE A 47 -24.70 -10.49 -15.75
C ILE A 47 -24.54 -10.07 -14.28
N LEU A 48 -24.88 -8.81 -13.95
CA LEU A 48 -24.83 -8.33 -12.57
C LEU A 48 -25.89 -9.03 -11.70
N LEU A 49 -27.07 -9.31 -12.26
CA LEU A 49 -28.15 -10.08 -11.65
C LEU A 49 -27.73 -11.53 -11.44
N SER A 50 -27.03 -12.16 -12.37
CA SER A 50 -26.47 -13.51 -12.24
C SER A 50 -25.41 -13.58 -11.15
N PHE A 51 -24.55 -12.56 -11.00
CA PHE A 51 -23.62 -12.49 -9.86
C PHE A 51 -24.34 -12.24 -8.52
N LEU A 52 -25.44 -11.49 -8.52
CA LEU A 52 -26.31 -11.33 -7.35
C LEU A 52 -27.06 -12.61 -7.00
N LEU A 53 -27.60 -13.34 -7.98
CA LEU A 53 -28.27 -14.63 -7.83
C LEU A 53 -27.31 -15.73 -7.39
N LEU A 54 -26.09 -15.80 -7.95
CA LEU A 54 -25.04 -16.70 -7.45
C LEU A 54 -24.57 -16.32 -6.05
N GLY A 55 -24.58 -15.02 -5.71
CA GLY A 55 -24.34 -14.52 -4.36
C GLY A 55 -25.43 -14.93 -3.37
N LEU A 56 -26.70 -14.77 -3.74
CA LEU A 56 -27.90 -15.13 -2.98
C LEU A 56 -28.04 -16.64 -2.84
N LEU A 57 -27.83 -17.42 -3.89
CA LEU A 57 -27.80 -18.88 -3.85
C LEU A 57 -26.63 -19.37 -2.97
N GLY A 58 -25.45 -18.75 -3.11
CA GLY A 58 -24.28 -18.99 -2.26
C GLY A 58 -24.42 -18.50 -0.80
N PHE A 59 -25.50 -17.78 -0.48
CA PHE A 59 -25.90 -17.36 0.86
C PHE A 59 -27.03 -18.26 1.40
N ALA A 60 -28.03 -18.57 0.58
CA ALA A 60 -29.09 -19.53 0.84
C ALA A 60 -28.53 -20.94 1.13
N CYS A 61 -27.57 -21.45 0.36
CA CYS A 61 -26.89 -22.72 0.65
C CYS A 61 -26.07 -22.70 1.97
N ARG A 62 -25.80 -21.53 2.56
CA ARG A 62 -25.22 -21.42 3.92
C ARG A 62 -26.28 -21.37 5.01
N LEU A 63 -27.40 -20.69 4.76
CA LEU A 63 -28.57 -20.69 5.65
C LEU A 63 -29.19 -22.10 5.75
N LEU A 64 -29.31 -22.80 4.62
CA LEU A 64 -29.81 -24.17 4.51
C LEU A 64 -28.77 -25.24 4.91
N GLY A 65 -27.64 -24.88 5.51
CA GLY A 65 -26.64 -25.81 6.02
C GLY A 65 -25.88 -26.68 4.99
N VAL A 66 -26.15 -26.54 3.68
CA VAL A 66 -25.65 -27.40 2.59
C VAL A 66 -24.14 -27.19 2.35
N LYS A 67 -23.32 -27.81 3.21
CA LYS A 67 -21.86 -27.89 3.09
C LYS A 67 -21.46 -28.81 1.92
N ARG A 68 -21.58 -28.34 0.68
CA ARG A 68 -20.92 -28.98 -0.49
C ARG A 68 -19.41 -29.11 -0.18
N ARG A 69 -18.95 -30.34 0.08
CA ARG A 69 -17.52 -30.62 0.36
C ARG A 69 -16.68 -30.18 -0.85
N PRO A 70 -15.56 -29.46 -0.64
CA PRO A 70 -14.76 -28.99 -1.75
C PRO A 70 -14.03 -30.15 -2.44
N VAL A 71 -14.17 -30.26 -3.76
CA VAL A 71 -13.46 -31.25 -4.56
C VAL A 71 -11.95 -31.06 -4.44
N ALA A 72 -11.26 -32.09 -3.96
CA ALA A 72 -9.81 -32.16 -3.89
C ALA A 72 -9.20 -32.21 -5.31
N ARG A 73 -8.04 -31.56 -5.51
CA ARG A 73 -7.33 -31.52 -6.80
C ARG A 73 -5.83 -31.42 -6.57
N LEU A 74 -5.07 -32.32 -7.21
CA LEU A 74 -3.61 -32.27 -7.32
C LEU A 74 -3.21 -31.78 -8.71
N VAL A 75 -2.14 -30.98 -8.79
CA VAL A 75 -1.35 -30.74 -10.01
C VAL A 75 0.10 -31.05 -9.67
N ALA A 76 0.63 -32.15 -10.21
CA ALA A 76 2.04 -32.50 -10.11
C ALA A 76 2.84 -31.92 -11.28
N HIS A 77 4.10 -31.54 -11.04
CA HIS A 77 5.04 -31.20 -12.11
C HIS A 77 5.38 -32.47 -12.93
N PRO A 78 5.50 -32.42 -14.27
CA PRO A 78 5.73 -33.60 -15.10
C PRO A 78 6.86 -34.51 -14.61
N ASN A 79 8.05 -33.94 -14.34
CA ASN A 79 9.24 -34.70 -13.92
C ASN A 79 9.08 -35.37 -12.54
N TRP A 80 8.08 -34.97 -11.75
CA TRP A 80 7.77 -35.53 -10.43
C TRP A 80 6.59 -36.51 -10.46
N ARG A 81 5.77 -36.53 -11.51
CA ARG A 81 4.51 -37.29 -11.57
C ARG A 81 4.73 -38.80 -11.38
N ALA A 82 5.76 -39.38 -12.00
CA ALA A 82 6.09 -40.80 -11.84
C ALA A 82 6.55 -41.14 -10.41
N ARG A 83 7.48 -40.36 -9.85
CA ARG A 83 8.00 -40.57 -8.47
C ARG A 83 6.89 -40.42 -7.43
N LEU A 84 6.04 -39.39 -7.54
CA LEU A 84 4.89 -39.20 -6.65
C LEU A 84 3.88 -40.37 -6.75
N SER A 85 3.71 -40.96 -7.94
CA SER A 85 2.87 -42.15 -8.12
C SER A 85 3.48 -43.38 -7.44
N ALA A 86 4.79 -43.64 -7.66
CA ALA A 86 5.51 -44.75 -7.03
C ALA A 86 5.56 -44.63 -5.49
N TRP A 87 5.53 -43.42 -4.95
CA TRP A 87 5.49 -43.15 -3.50
C TRP A 87 4.08 -43.06 -2.91
N GLY A 88 3.02 -43.29 -3.71
CA GLY A 88 1.62 -43.22 -3.23
C GLY A 88 1.16 -41.81 -2.83
N LEU A 89 1.85 -40.76 -3.29
CA LEU A 89 1.64 -39.35 -2.99
C LEU A 89 0.82 -38.63 -4.08
N THR A 90 -0.16 -39.33 -4.65
CA THR A 90 -1.11 -38.80 -5.66
C THR A 90 -2.36 -38.16 -5.06
N ASP A 91 -2.60 -38.36 -3.76
CA ASP A 91 -3.74 -37.80 -3.03
C ASP A 91 -3.39 -36.46 -2.32
N PRO A 92 -4.14 -35.38 -2.58
CA PRO A 92 -4.10 -34.12 -1.83
C PRO A 92 -4.25 -34.22 -0.30
N ASP A 93 -5.07 -35.14 0.21
CA ASP A 93 -5.30 -35.26 1.65
C ASP A 93 -4.09 -35.89 2.35
N ARG A 94 -3.53 -37.00 1.82
CA ARG A 94 -2.22 -37.55 2.22
C ARG A 94 -1.11 -36.50 2.16
N LEU A 95 -0.97 -35.79 1.03
CA LEU A 95 0.05 -34.76 0.84
C LEU A 95 -0.04 -33.63 1.88
N THR A 96 -1.24 -33.22 2.30
CA THR A 96 -1.41 -32.18 3.32
C THR A 96 -1.36 -32.71 4.77
N ALA A 97 -1.57 -34.01 4.96
CA ALA A 97 -1.39 -34.71 6.22
C ALA A 97 0.09 -34.98 6.57
N MET A 98 0.98 -35.08 5.58
CA MET A 98 2.42 -35.41 5.74
C MET A 98 3.09 -34.75 6.96
N ALA A 99 3.74 -35.58 7.77
CA ALA A 99 4.59 -35.15 8.88
C ALA A 99 5.82 -34.36 8.39
N GLY A 100 6.44 -33.59 9.28
CA GLY A 100 7.63 -32.80 8.96
C GLY A 100 7.81 -31.58 9.85
N VAL A 101 9.06 -31.18 10.04
CA VAL A 101 9.48 -30.06 10.90
C VAL A 101 8.84 -28.77 10.40
N ARG A 102 8.20 -27.99 11.29
CA ARG A 102 7.56 -26.73 10.92
C ARG A 102 8.59 -25.60 10.88
N VAL A 103 8.77 -25.00 9.71
CA VAL A 103 9.81 -23.99 9.46
C VAL A 103 9.29 -22.56 9.65
N THR A 104 8.08 -22.26 9.20
CA THR A 104 7.45 -20.94 9.39
C THR A 104 5.93 -21.04 9.52
N GLY A 105 5.30 -20.08 10.21
CA GLY A 105 3.87 -20.10 10.48
C GLY A 105 3.21 -18.73 10.65
N HIS A 106 2.01 -18.59 10.10
CA HIS A 106 1.06 -17.50 10.30
C HIS A 106 -0.36 -18.09 10.46
N ARG A 107 -1.30 -17.31 11.02
CA ARG A 107 -2.67 -17.76 11.35
C ARG A 107 -3.43 -18.48 10.21
N ASP A 108 -3.15 -18.10 8.97
CA ASP A 108 -3.85 -18.61 7.76
C ASP A 108 -2.93 -19.36 6.77
N ARG A 109 -1.61 -19.46 7.03
CA ARG A 109 -0.61 -20.11 6.14
C ARG A 109 0.61 -20.60 6.93
N HIS A 110 1.15 -21.78 6.65
CA HIS A 110 2.37 -22.31 7.26
C HIS A 110 3.21 -23.15 6.28
N VAL A 111 4.47 -23.41 6.65
CA VAL A 111 5.42 -24.23 5.88
C VAL A 111 6.00 -25.33 6.77
N ARG A 112 5.97 -26.58 6.27
CA ARG A 112 6.72 -27.72 6.85
C ARG A 112 7.86 -28.10 5.91
N ARG A 113 9.02 -28.50 6.44
CA ARG A 113 10.04 -29.29 5.75
C ARG A 113 9.65 -30.76 5.95
N THR A 114 9.41 -31.47 4.85
CA THR A 114 8.97 -32.87 4.85
C THR A 114 9.87 -33.69 3.92
N HIS A 115 9.90 -35.00 4.09
CA HIS A 115 10.68 -35.92 3.27
C HIS A 115 9.74 -36.70 2.34
N LEU A 116 10.03 -36.72 1.05
CA LEU A 116 9.24 -37.38 0.01
C LEU A 116 9.93 -38.67 -0.42
N GLY A 117 9.36 -39.81 -0.04
CA GLY A 117 9.86 -41.14 -0.36
C GLY A 117 9.56 -42.16 0.74
N PRO A 118 9.92 -43.43 0.56
CA PRO A 118 9.86 -44.44 1.61
C PRO A 118 10.85 -44.12 2.74
N SER A 119 10.45 -44.31 3.99
CA SER A 119 11.31 -44.12 5.16
C SER A 119 12.59 -44.94 5.04
N GLY A 120 13.75 -44.30 5.23
CA GLY A 120 15.07 -44.94 5.11
C GLY A 120 15.63 -45.05 3.68
N SER A 121 14.89 -44.64 2.65
CA SER A 121 15.39 -44.72 1.27
C SER A 121 16.32 -43.54 0.90
N THR A 122 17.51 -43.86 0.38
CA THR A 122 18.44 -42.90 -0.25
C THR A 122 17.85 -42.19 -1.47
N ASN A 123 16.77 -42.72 -2.04
CA ASN A 123 16.07 -42.14 -3.19
C ASN A 123 14.99 -41.11 -2.82
N GLY A 124 14.79 -40.82 -1.53
CA GLY A 124 13.85 -39.81 -1.05
C GLY A 124 14.41 -38.38 -1.09
N VAL A 125 13.54 -37.37 -1.13
CA VAL A 125 13.93 -35.96 -1.32
C VAL A 125 13.23 -35.03 -0.33
N CYS A 126 13.98 -34.12 0.29
CA CYS A 126 13.43 -33.09 1.19
C CYS A 126 12.70 -31.97 0.42
N ALA A 127 11.58 -31.50 0.96
CA ALA A 127 10.73 -30.51 0.32
C ALA A 127 9.98 -29.62 1.33
N PHE A 128 9.68 -28.39 0.90
CA PHE A 128 8.88 -27.42 1.66
C PHE A 128 7.41 -27.45 1.25
N LEU A 129 6.57 -27.97 2.13
CA LEU A 129 5.11 -28.04 2.00
C LEU A 129 4.46 -26.78 2.58
N LYS A 130 4.04 -25.86 1.70
CA LYS A 130 3.43 -24.56 2.01
C LYS A 130 1.89 -24.63 1.98
N ILE A 131 1.26 -24.82 3.15
CA ILE A 131 -0.20 -24.97 3.30
C ILE A 131 -0.85 -23.62 3.65
N GLU A 132 -1.91 -23.26 2.94
CA GLU A 132 -2.78 -22.10 3.15
C GLU A 132 -4.18 -22.58 3.58
N THR A 133 -4.52 -22.36 4.85
CA THR A 133 -5.76 -22.89 5.45
C THR A 133 -6.97 -22.02 5.17
N ARG A 134 -6.79 -20.70 4.95
CA ARG A 134 -7.90 -19.76 4.70
C ARG A 134 -7.53 -18.69 3.67
N VAL A 135 -7.96 -18.92 2.42
CA VAL A 135 -7.84 -17.92 1.33
C VAL A 135 -8.82 -16.77 1.57
N LYS A 136 -8.31 -15.53 1.69
CA LYS A 136 -9.13 -14.32 1.91
C LYS A 136 -9.58 -13.73 0.57
N TRP A 137 -10.79 -13.19 0.54
CA TRP A 137 -11.40 -12.62 -0.67
C TRP A 137 -10.53 -11.56 -1.36
N GLY A 138 -9.90 -10.66 -0.59
CA GLY A 138 -8.98 -9.66 -1.11
C GLY A 138 -7.70 -10.23 -1.75
N GLN A 139 -7.25 -11.43 -1.35
CA GLN A 139 -6.12 -12.10 -2.00
C GLN A 139 -6.53 -12.64 -3.38
N ARG A 140 -7.71 -13.25 -3.50
CA ARG A 140 -8.27 -13.71 -4.79
C ARG A 140 -8.49 -12.54 -5.75
N LEU A 141 -9.05 -11.43 -5.27
CA LEU A 141 -9.25 -10.22 -6.08
C LEU A 141 -7.92 -9.61 -6.54
N LYS A 142 -6.89 -9.59 -5.68
CA LYS A 142 -5.52 -9.18 -6.07
C LYS A 142 -4.95 -10.13 -7.13
N ALA A 143 -5.12 -11.45 -6.99
CA ALA A 143 -4.64 -12.41 -7.98
C ALA A 143 -5.35 -12.27 -9.33
N TRP A 144 -6.66 -12.02 -9.34
CA TRP A 144 -7.43 -11.75 -10.56
C TRP A 144 -6.95 -10.47 -11.25
N ARG A 145 -6.84 -9.36 -10.53
CA ARG A 145 -6.37 -8.07 -11.05
C ARG A 145 -4.92 -8.12 -11.54
N ASP A 146 -4.08 -8.95 -10.93
CA ASP A 146 -2.70 -9.21 -11.35
C ASP A 146 -2.60 -10.28 -12.47
N GLY A 147 -3.72 -10.63 -13.13
CA GLY A 147 -3.76 -11.48 -14.34
C GLY A 147 -3.81 -13.00 -14.11
N LEU A 148 -3.88 -13.46 -12.85
CA LEU A 148 -3.73 -14.89 -12.49
C LEU A 148 -5.05 -15.58 -12.10
N GLY A 149 -6.18 -14.87 -12.17
CA GLY A 149 -7.52 -15.36 -11.79
C GLY A 149 -7.77 -15.37 -10.27
N PHE A 150 -8.98 -15.79 -9.84
CA PHE A 150 -9.41 -15.82 -8.43
C PHE A 150 -8.77 -16.95 -7.60
N VAL A 151 -7.46 -17.15 -7.75
CA VAL A 151 -6.67 -18.25 -7.14
C VAL A 151 -6.20 -17.94 -5.70
N SER A 152 -5.71 -18.97 -5.00
CA SER A 152 -5.06 -18.87 -3.69
C SER A 152 -3.61 -18.38 -3.78
N LEU A 153 -2.96 -18.06 -2.65
CA LEU A 153 -1.54 -17.69 -2.66
C LEU A 153 -0.66 -18.86 -3.08
N SER A 154 -0.88 -20.07 -2.56
CA SER A 154 -0.07 -21.23 -2.96
C SER A 154 -0.23 -21.59 -4.44
N HIS A 155 -1.42 -21.42 -5.03
CA HIS A 155 -1.64 -21.61 -6.48
C HIS A 155 -1.04 -20.47 -7.31
N ARG A 156 -1.11 -19.22 -6.83
CA ARG A 156 -0.41 -18.06 -7.45
C ARG A 156 1.10 -18.28 -7.49
N GLU A 157 1.68 -18.69 -6.37
CA GLU A 157 3.12 -18.94 -6.24
C GLU A 157 3.54 -20.09 -7.17
N ALA A 158 2.79 -21.19 -7.22
CA ALA A 158 3.06 -22.31 -8.13
C ALA A 158 3.07 -21.89 -9.62
N ARG A 159 2.07 -21.11 -10.05
CA ARG A 159 2.02 -20.56 -11.43
C ARG A 159 3.19 -19.64 -11.74
N LEU A 160 3.72 -18.92 -10.76
CA LEU A 160 4.90 -18.09 -10.93
C LEU A 160 6.17 -18.94 -11.02
N LEU A 161 6.34 -19.96 -10.17
CA LEU A 161 7.48 -20.89 -10.24
C LEU A 161 7.54 -21.63 -11.59
N ASN A 162 6.43 -22.21 -12.05
CA ASN A 162 6.31 -22.81 -13.39
C ASN A 162 6.68 -21.83 -14.52
N ASN A 163 6.36 -20.55 -14.37
CA ASN A 163 6.71 -19.53 -15.36
C ASN A 163 8.17 -19.08 -15.25
N LEU A 164 8.86 -19.26 -14.13
CA LEU A 164 10.30 -18.99 -14.01
C LEU A 164 11.11 -20.13 -14.61
N GLU A 165 10.69 -21.37 -14.32
CA GLU A 165 11.26 -22.61 -14.84
C GLU A 165 11.25 -22.65 -16.37
N ARG A 166 10.10 -22.33 -16.99
CA ARG A 166 9.97 -22.20 -18.46
C ARG A 166 10.85 -21.12 -19.10
N GLU A 167 11.30 -20.13 -18.33
CA GLU A 167 12.12 -19.01 -18.79
C GLU A 167 13.59 -19.13 -18.31
N GLN A 168 13.94 -20.26 -17.65
CA GLN A 168 15.25 -20.55 -17.06
C GLN A 168 15.72 -19.47 -16.07
N LEU A 169 14.80 -19.01 -15.21
CA LEU A 169 15.00 -17.93 -14.23
C LEU A 169 15.20 -18.45 -12.79
N PRO A 170 15.89 -17.68 -11.92
CA PRO A 170 16.27 -18.12 -10.57
C PRO A 170 15.06 -18.25 -9.63
N GLY A 171 14.52 -19.47 -9.51
CA GLY A 171 13.46 -19.82 -8.55
C GLY A 171 13.54 -21.30 -8.16
N PRO A 172 12.98 -21.69 -7.01
CA PRO A 172 13.05 -23.07 -6.53
C PRO A 172 12.09 -23.97 -7.32
N GLY A 173 12.54 -25.19 -7.65
CA GLY A 173 11.74 -26.16 -8.40
C GLY A 173 10.48 -26.57 -7.62
N TRP A 174 9.32 -26.54 -8.27
CA TRP A 174 8.05 -26.95 -7.67
C TRP A 174 7.77 -28.42 -7.99
N ILE A 175 7.20 -29.13 -7.02
CA ILE A 175 6.94 -30.58 -7.12
C ILE A 175 5.45 -30.81 -7.40
N ALA A 176 4.58 -30.17 -6.63
CA ALA A 176 3.14 -30.23 -6.82
C ALA A 176 2.43 -29.04 -6.14
N PHE A 177 1.20 -28.74 -6.55
CA PHE A 177 0.31 -27.82 -5.84
C PHE A 177 -1.13 -28.28 -5.96
N GLY A 178 -2.02 -27.77 -5.11
CA GLY A 178 -3.39 -28.25 -5.13
C GLY A 178 -4.33 -27.68 -4.08
N ARG A 179 -5.40 -28.45 -3.86
CA ARG A 179 -6.41 -28.26 -2.82
C ARG A 179 -6.85 -29.62 -2.29
N ASP A 180 -7.05 -29.72 -0.98
CA ASP A 180 -7.48 -30.94 -0.31
C ASP A 180 -9.00 -30.99 -0.07
N SER A 181 -9.54 -32.10 0.46
CA SER A 181 -11.00 -32.25 0.68
C SER A 181 -11.53 -31.42 1.85
N ARG A 182 -10.63 -30.97 2.74
CA ARG A 182 -10.91 -29.98 3.79
C ARG A 182 -10.91 -28.54 3.23
N GLY A 183 -10.56 -28.37 1.96
CA GLY A 183 -10.56 -27.12 1.22
C GLY A 183 -9.33 -26.24 1.42
N ARG A 184 -8.31 -26.70 2.16
CA ARG A 184 -6.99 -26.07 2.32
C ARG A 184 -6.25 -26.11 0.98
N HIS A 185 -5.44 -25.10 0.69
CA HIS A 185 -4.61 -25.06 -0.51
C HIS A 185 -3.15 -25.33 -0.17
N PHE A 186 -2.37 -25.92 -1.07
CA PHE A 186 -0.95 -26.20 -0.83
C PHE A 186 -0.08 -26.01 -2.07
N LEU A 187 1.22 -25.84 -1.83
CA LEU A 187 2.31 -25.86 -2.80
C LEU A 187 3.49 -26.58 -2.14
N LEU A 188 4.02 -27.60 -2.81
CA LEU A 188 5.17 -28.40 -2.43
C LEU A 188 6.35 -28.00 -3.32
N VAL A 189 7.46 -27.60 -2.72
CA VAL A 189 8.65 -27.07 -3.39
C VAL A 189 9.86 -27.90 -3.00
N ALA A 190 10.72 -28.28 -3.94
CA ALA A 190 11.95 -29.00 -3.63
C ALA A 190 12.88 -28.15 -2.74
N GLU A 191 13.56 -28.80 -1.79
CA GLU A 191 14.68 -28.17 -1.09
C GLU A 191 15.90 -28.12 -2.03
N LYS A 192 16.66 -27.03 -1.95
CA LYS A 192 17.94 -26.90 -2.64
C LYS A 192 19.05 -27.39 -1.71
N GLN A 193 19.80 -28.40 -2.16
CA GLN A 193 21.02 -28.86 -1.50
C GLN A 193 22.15 -27.86 -1.73
N SER A 194 23.16 -27.87 -0.86
CA SER A 194 24.38 -27.03 -0.94
C SER A 194 24.13 -25.53 -1.10
N THR A 195 23.03 -25.00 -0.52
CA THR A 195 22.74 -23.55 -0.50
C THR A 195 22.63 -23.01 0.92
N ALA A 196 23.27 -21.87 1.17
CA ALA A 196 23.08 -21.04 2.36
C ALA A 196 22.14 -19.86 2.07
N ASP A 197 21.56 -19.23 3.10
CA ASP A 197 20.94 -17.90 2.94
C ASP A 197 22.03 -16.87 2.62
N LEU A 198 21.71 -15.84 1.82
CA LEU A 198 22.66 -14.78 1.48
C LEU A 198 23.29 -14.10 2.71
N GLY A 199 22.60 -14.04 3.85
CA GLY A 199 23.17 -13.56 5.11
C GLY A 199 24.24 -14.49 5.68
N MET A 200 23.93 -15.78 5.77
CA MET A 200 24.89 -16.80 6.25
C MET A 200 26.09 -16.88 5.31
N PHE A 201 25.85 -16.96 4.00
CA PHE A 201 26.90 -16.97 2.97
C PHE A 201 27.84 -15.74 3.07
N LEU A 202 27.31 -14.53 3.33
CA LEU A 202 28.13 -13.32 3.50
C LEU A 202 28.83 -13.24 4.87
N THR A 203 28.51 -14.12 5.81
CA THR A 203 29.11 -14.17 7.15
C THR A 203 30.14 -15.30 7.26
N GLU A 204 29.84 -16.47 6.71
CA GLU A 204 30.64 -17.70 6.78
C GLU A 204 31.68 -17.79 5.65
N ASP A 205 31.32 -17.43 4.41
CA ASP A 205 32.27 -17.46 3.29
C ASP A 205 33.14 -16.20 3.34
N LEU A 206 34.35 -16.36 3.87
CA LEU A 206 35.39 -15.33 3.91
C LEU A 206 36.14 -15.19 2.58
N ASN A 207 35.94 -16.09 1.60
CA ASN A 207 36.71 -16.10 0.35
C ASN A 207 36.28 -14.94 -0.59
N PRO A 208 37.13 -13.93 -0.86
CA PRO A 208 36.72 -12.78 -1.64
C PRO A 208 36.38 -13.12 -3.10
N TRP A 209 36.89 -14.21 -3.65
CA TRP A 209 36.54 -14.65 -5.02
C TRP A 209 35.16 -15.31 -5.09
N ARG A 210 34.81 -16.20 -4.16
CA ARG A 210 33.47 -16.83 -4.10
C ARG A 210 32.38 -15.77 -3.91
N ARG A 211 32.55 -14.87 -2.92
CA ARG A 211 31.63 -13.75 -2.65
C ARG A 211 31.41 -12.85 -3.87
N ARG A 212 32.49 -12.42 -4.54
CA ARG A 212 32.43 -11.57 -5.76
C ARG A 212 31.77 -12.32 -6.93
N ARG A 213 32.01 -13.62 -7.09
CA ARG A 213 31.36 -14.47 -8.10
C ARG A 213 29.85 -14.54 -7.88
N ALA A 214 29.41 -14.76 -6.64
CA ALA A 214 27.99 -14.77 -6.26
C ALA A 214 27.32 -13.40 -6.52
N ALA A 215 27.97 -12.29 -6.15
CA ALA A 215 27.46 -10.94 -6.43
C ALA A 215 27.26 -10.68 -7.94
N ILE A 216 28.21 -11.10 -8.78
CA ILE A 216 28.10 -10.99 -10.24
C ILE A 216 26.97 -11.88 -10.79
N LYS A 217 26.84 -13.12 -10.30
CA LYS A 217 25.76 -14.04 -10.70
C LYS A 217 24.38 -13.50 -10.31
N LEU A 218 24.22 -13.00 -9.09
CA LEU A 218 22.99 -12.36 -8.61
C LEU A 218 22.60 -11.13 -9.44
N GLY A 219 23.55 -10.26 -9.78
CA GLY A 219 23.31 -9.12 -10.68
C GLY A 219 22.79 -9.56 -12.05
N ARG A 220 23.41 -10.57 -12.67
CA ARG A 220 22.96 -11.16 -13.95
C ARG A 220 21.58 -11.80 -13.84
N ALA A 221 21.33 -12.57 -12.78
CA ALA A 221 20.09 -13.30 -12.58
C ALA A 221 18.90 -12.34 -12.38
N MET A 222 19.09 -11.26 -11.60
CA MET A 222 18.12 -10.17 -11.47
C MET A 222 17.86 -9.44 -12.79
N ALA A 223 18.89 -9.25 -13.63
CA ALA A 223 18.71 -8.61 -14.94
C ALA A 223 17.87 -9.46 -15.90
N ARG A 224 18.09 -10.77 -15.95
CA ARG A 224 17.27 -11.73 -16.73
C ARG A 224 15.81 -11.72 -16.26
N LEU A 225 15.60 -11.80 -14.95
CA LEU A 225 14.29 -11.74 -14.29
C LEU A 225 13.55 -10.44 -14.65
N HIS A 226 14.21 -9.28 -14.53
CA HIS A 226 13.65 -7.99 -14.90
C HIS A 226 13.44 -7.81 -16.42
N ALA A 227 14.20 -8.51 -17.27
CA ALA A 227 14.00 -8.52 -18.73
C ALA A 227 12.77 -9.34 -19.13
N ALA A 228 12.57 -10.53 -18.54
CA ALA A 228 11.40 -11.40 -18.76
C ALA A 228 10.08 -10.87 -18.16
N GLY A 229 10.07 -9.63 -17.66
CA GLY A 229 8.90 -8.92 -17.18
C GLY A 229 8.54 -9.15 -15.71
N PHE A 230 9.33 -9.91 -14.95
CA PHE A 230 9.05 -10.20 -13.55
C PHE A 230 9.53 -9.06 -12.63
N SER A 231 8.73 -8.71 -11.62
CA SER A 231 9.20 -7.95 -10.45
C SER A 231 8.82 -8.70 -9.18
N HIS A 232 9.79 -8.80 -8.29
CA HIS A 232 9.74 -9.61 -7.08
C HIS A 232 8.87 -8.95 -5.99
N GLN A 233 8.92 -7.61 -5.89
CA GLN A 233 8.17 -6.72 -4.97
C GLN A 233 8.53 -6.85 -3.48
N ASP A 234 9.03 -8.01 -3.04
CA ASP A 234 9.50 -8.31 -1.69
C ASP A 234 10.89 -9.00 -1.77
N LEU A 235 11.80 -8.48 -2.61
CA LEU A 235 13.19 -8.96 -2.70
C LEU A 235 14.02 -8.42 -1.53
N TYR A 236 14.22 -9.25 -0.52
CA TYR A 236 15.10 -8.97 0.61
C TYR A 236 16.21 -10.00 0.62
N ALA A 237 17.35 -9.68 1.23
CA ALA A 237 18.50 -10.56 1.30
C ALA A 237 18.15 -11.98 1.79
N LYS A 238 17.36 -12.07 2.88
CA LYS A 238 16.87 -13.33 3.45
C LYS A 238 15.83 -14.14 2.62
N HIS A 239 15.61 -13.72 1.37
CA HIS A 239 14.80 -14.43 0.36
C HIS A 239 15.70 -14.86 -0.82
N ILE A 240 17.02 -14.91 -0.63
CA ILE A 240 18.01 -15.27 -1.64
C ILE A 240 18.86 -16.39 -1.04
N LEU A 241 18.73 -17.59 -1.59
CA LEU A 241 19.70 -18.66 -1.32
C LEU A 241 20.86 -18.52 -2.29
N VAL A 242 22.08 -18.78 -1.83
CA VAL A 242 23.30 -18.84 -2.63
C VAL A 242 23.86 -20.26 -2.55
N ASP A 243 24.05 -20.88 -3.71
CA ASP A 243 24.75 -22.15 -3.87
C ASP A 243 26.25 -21.96 -3.54
N VAL A 244 26.76 -22.67 -2.53
CA VAL A 244 28.04 -22.31 -1.88
C VAL A 244 29.27 -22.53 -2.77
N ASP A 245 29.18 -23.45 -3.74
CA ASP A 245 30.29 -23.79 -4.63
C ASP A 245 30.19 -23.10 -5.99
N THR A 246 28.99 -22.97 -6.55
CA THR A 246 28.81 -22.30 -7.83
C THR A 246 28.61 -20.79 -7.68
N GLY A 247 28.06 -20.32 -6.56
CA GLY A 247 27.57 -18.96 -6.37
C GLY A 247 26.27 -18.64 -7.14
N GLU A 248 25.52 -19.64 -7.61
CA GLU A 248 24.22 -19.40 -8.26
C GLU A 248 23.12 -19.00 -7.27
N PRO A 249 22.30 -17.97 -7.58
CA PRO A 249 21.23 -17.50 -6.71
C PRO A 249 19.90 -18.25 -6.96
N THR A 250 19.20 -18.61 -5.89
CA THR A 250 17.79 -19.07 -5.95
C THR A 250 16.91 -18.11 -5.15
N LEU A 251 15.94 -17.46 -5.80
CA LEU A 251 15.09 -16.44 -5.16
C LEU A 251 13.80 -17.07 -4.60
N LEU A 252 13.37 -16.63 -3.42
CA LEU A 252 12.26 -17.21 -2.64
C LEU A 252 11.10 -16.22 -2.40
N ASP A 253 9.97 -16.75 -1.91
CA ASP A 253 8.76 -15.99 -1.51
C ASP A 253 7.98 -15.27 -2.65
N TRP A 254 7.89 -15.93 -3.81
CA TRP A 254 7.18 -15.48 -5.02
C TRP A 254 5.66 -15.20 -4.87
N GLN A 255 5.07 -15.39 -3.69
CA GLN A 255 3.64 -15.21 -3.38
C GLN A 255 3.06 -13.82 -3.73
N ARG A 256 3.90 -12.78 -3.87
CA ARG A 256 3.48 -11.38 -4.10
C ARG A 256 3.96 -10.77 -5.40
N SER A 257 4.91 -11.42 -6.06
CA SER A 257 5.56 -10.99 -7.29
C SER A 257 4.57 -10.87 -8.46
N LYS A 258 4.98 -10.17 -9.51
CA LYS A 258 4.15 -9.90 -10.70
C LYS A 258 4.95 -10.21 -11.96
N ARG A 259 4.27 -10.60 -13.04
CA ARG A 259 4.80 -10.54 -14.41
C ARG A 259 4.04 -9.45 -15.16
N LEU A 260 4.76 -8.55 -15.83
CA LEU A 260 4.23 -7.49 -16.69
C LEU A 260 4.80 -7.68 -18.11
N VAL A 261 4.08 -7.23 -19.14
CA VAL A 261 4.59 -7.27 -20.54
C VAL A 261 5.83 -6.39 -20.71
N GLU A 262 5.93 -5.30 -19.94
CA GLU A 262 7.10 -4.43 -19.87
C GLU A 262 7.30 -3.98 -18.42
N LEU A 263 8.51 -4.21 -17.88
CA LEU A 263 8.81 -3.88 -16.49
C LEU A 263 9.44 -2.50 -16.34
N ARG A 264 8.73 -1.61 -15.66
CA ARG A 264 9.09 -0.20 -15.43
C ARG A 264 10.37 -0.04 -14.62
N ARG A 265 11.10 1.06 -14.85
CA ARG A 265 12.28 1.47 -14.09
C ARG A 265 12.03 1.46 -12.58
N ASP A 266 10.88 1.99 -12.13
CA ASP A 266 10.51 2.09 -10.71
C ASP A 266 10.35 0.73 -10.02
N ASP A 267 9.93 -0.31 -10.74
CA ASP A 267 9.82 -1.67 -10.21
C ASP A 267 11.20 -2.34 -10.15
N ARG A 268 12.03 -2.19 -11.20
CA ARG A 268 13.43 -2.64 -11.23
C ARG A 268 14.25 -2.01 -10.10
N LEU A 269 14.12 -0.70 -9.94
CA LEU A 269 14.82 0.09 -8.92
C LEU A 269 14.36 -0.30 -7.51
N ARG A 270 13.06 -0.59 -7.31
CA ARG A 270 12.55 -1.04 -6.01
C ARG A 270 13.12 -2.40 -5.61
N ASP A 271 13.19 -3.36 -6.51
CA ASP A 271 13.72 -4.69 -6.19
C ASP A 271 15.24 -4.63 -5.91
N LEU A 272 16.02 -3.86 -6.69
CA LEU A 272 17.44 -3.58 -6.40
C LEU A 272 17.63 -2.87 -5.04
N ALA A 273 16.83 -1.84 -4.75
CA ALA A 273 16.91 -1.06 -3.52
C ALA A 273 16.42 -1.83 -2.29
N ALA A 274 15.48 -2.75 -2.43
CA ALA A 274 15.01 -3.60 -1.32
C ALA A 274 16.08 -4.61 -0.89
N LEU A 275 16.84 -5.15 -1.85
CA LEU A 275 18.03 -5.95 -1.57
C LEU A 275 19.12 -5.10 -0.90
N HIS A 276 19.49 -3.96 -1.50
CA HIS A 276 20.53 -3.06 -0.96
C HIS A 276 20.21 -2.57 0.46
N ALA A 277 18.93 -2.35 0.78
CA ALA A 277 18.45 -1.95 2.10
C ALA A 277 18.44 -3.08 3.15
N THR A 278 18.50 -4.36 2.75
CA THR A 278 18.39 -5.51 3.68
C THR A 278 19.67 -6.31 3.85
N VAL A 279 20.69 -6.07 3.03
CA VAL A 279 22.07 -6.41 3.38
C VAL A 279 22.67 -5.23 4.14
N ASP A 280 23.28 -5.44 5.31
CA ASP A 280 24.04 -4.40 6.01
C ASP A 280 25.42 -4.16 5.36
N GLU A 281 25.97 -2.98 5.54
CA GLU A 281 27.25 -2.56 4.97
C GLU A 281 28.42 -3.31 5.62
N ALA A 282 28.26 -3.77 6.87
CA ALA A 282 29.21 -4.67 7.53
C ALA A 282 29.28 -6.07 6.87
N LEU A 283 28.19 -6.56 6.27
CA LEU A 283 28.13 -7.91 5.68
C LEU A 283 28.52 -7.96 4.19
N ALA A 284 28.25 -6.90 3.43
CA ALA A 284 28.62 -6.80 2.02
C ALA A 284 29.29 -5.46 1.72
N SER A 285 30.56 -5.54 1.32
CA SER A 285 31.40 -4.41 0.99
C SER A 285 30.85 -3.59 -0.19
N GLN A 286 31.23 -2.32 -0.26
CA GLN A 286 30.88 -1.46 -1.40
C GLN A 286 31.32 -2.07 -2.74
N ARG A 287 32.49 -2.73 -2.78
CA ARG A 287 33.00 -3.41 -3.99
C ARG A 287 32.09 -4.54 -4.47
N GLU A 288 31.50 -5.32 -3.55
CA GLU A 288 30.56 -6.39 -3.88
C GLU A 288 29.20 -5.83 -4.35
N ARG A 289 28.69 -4.79 -3.65
CA ARG A 289 27.48 -4.05 -4.05
C ARG A 289 27.61 -3.46 -5.46
N GLN A 290 28.76 -2.87 -5.77
CA GLN A 290 29.07 -2.34 -7.10
C GLN A 290 29.23 -3.44 -8.15
N LEU A 291 29.89 -4.57 -7.84
CA LEU A 291 30.02 -5.69 -8.78
C LEU A 291 28.65 -6.29 -9.16
N LEU A 292 27.72 -6.39 -8.21
CA LEU A 292 26.33 -6.78 -8.48
C LEU A 292 25.64 -5.78 -9.42
N LEU A 293 25.71 -4.48 -9.13
CA LEU A 293 25.08 -3.45 -9.95
C LEU A 293 25.68 -3.38 -11.37
N ARG A 294 27.01 -3.47 -11.49
CA ARG A 294 27.72 -3.56 -12.78
C ARG A 294 27.29 -4.77 -13.60
N ALA A 295 27.19 -5.94 -12.96
CA ALA A 295 26.71 -7.15 -13.60
C ALA A 295 25.24 -7.03 -14.04
N TYR A 296 24.39 -6.40 -13.22
CA TYR A 296 23.00 -6.11 -13.56
C TYR A 296 22.89 -5.19 -14.79
N LEU A 297 23.57 -4.04 -14.79
CA LEU A 297 23.48 -3.05 -15.87
C LEU A 297 23.96 -3.61 -17.22
N ARG A 298 25.09 -4.35 -17.22
CA ARG A 298 25.62 -5.00 -18.43
C ARG A 298 24.67 -6.08 -18.98
N GLU A 299 24.15 -6.95 -18.12
CA GLU A 299 23.23 -8.01 -18.53
C GLU A 299 21.85 -7.47 -18.95
N ALA A 300 21.40 -6.36 -18.35
CA ALA A 300 20.18 -5.65 -18.74
C ALA A 300 20.33 -4.96 -20.11
N ARG A 301 21.50 -4.36 -20.43
CA ARG A 301 21.76 -3.81 -21.77
C ARG A 301 21.68 -4.91 -22.84
N ARG A 302 22.34 -6.05 -22.62
CA ARG A 302 22.36 -7.21 -23.56
C ARG A 302 20.98 -7.82 -23.89
N ARG A 303 19.94 -7.57 -23.08
CA ARG A 303 18.59 -8.13 -23.30
C ARG A 303 17.48 -7.09 -23.53
N ALA A 304 17.78 -5.79 -23.42
CA ALA A 304 16.73 -4.77 -23.40
C ALA A 304 17.13 -3.39 -23.96
N GLY A 305 18.24 -3.27 -24.71
CA GLY A 305 18.51 -2.09 -25.55
C GLY A 305 18.45 -0.75 -24.80
N CYS A 306 19.20 -0.63 -23.70
CA CYS A 306 19.32 0.54 -22.80
C CYS A 306 18.02 1.05 -22.12
N LEU A 307 17.88 0.78 -20.82
CA LEU A 307 16.76 1.29 -19.99
C LEU A 307 17.18 2.36 -18.95
N TRP A 308 18.42 2.86 -19.01
CA TRP A 308 18.97 3.80 -18.01
C TRP A 308 19.43 5.15 -18.60
N GLY A 309 19.47 5.30 -19.93
CA GLY A 309 19.64 6.61 -20.59
C GLY A 309 20.10 6.49 -22.04
N GLY A 310 19.28 6.98 -22.99
CA GLY A 310 19.62 7.05 -24.41
C GLY A 310 19.28 5.79 -25.22
N PHE A 311 18.58 6.01 -26.34
CA PHE A 311 18.15 5.04 -27.38
C PHE A 311 17.39 3.80 -26.91
N ALA A 312 16.11 3.72 -27.30
CA ALA A 312 15.33 2.48 -27.26
C ALA A 312 15.37 1.81 -28.64
N MET A 313 15.65 0.51 -28.67
CA MET A 313 15.65 -0.31 -29.90
C MET A 313 14.23 -0.36 -30.51
N ARG A 314 14.11 -0.35 -31.85
CA ARG A 314 12.80 -0.42 -32.50
C ARG A 314 12.28 -1.87 -32.45
N ARG A 315 10.97 -2.06 -32.26
CA ARG A 315 10.35 -3.38 -32.40
C ARG A 315 10.52 -3.87 -33.84
N GLY A 316 11.30 -4.93 -34.04
CA GLY A 316 11.45 -5.62 -35.33
C GLY A 316 12.89 -5.99 -35.68
N GLU A 317 13.88 -5.34 -35.08
CA GLU A 317 15.30 -5.63 -35.31
C GLU A 317 15.72 -6.93 -34.59
N SER A 318 16.40 -7.83 -35.30
CA SER A 318 17.06 -8.99 -34.71
C SER A 318 18.38 -8.55 -34.08
N TYR A 319 18.68 -9.03 -32.87
CA TYR A 319 19.95 -8.76 -32.20
C TYR A 319 20.97 -9.86 -32.52
N ASP A 320 22.02 -9.50 -33.25
CA ASP A 320 23.18 -10.35 -33.48
C ASP A 320 24.03 -10.45 -32.17
N PRO A 321 24.37 -11.66 -31.68
CA PRO A 321 25.24 -11.84 -30.52
C PRO A 321 26.73 -11.51 -30.77
N GLY A 322 27.12 -11.11 -31.98
CA GLY A 322 28.46 -10.67 -32.37
C GLY A 322 29.06 -9.54 -31.51
N GLU A 323 30.36 -9.29 -31.70
CA GLU A 323 31.11 -8.41 -30.79
C GLU A 323 30.59 -6.96 -30.74
N PHE A 324 30.54 -6.39 -29.53
CA PHE A 324 30.28 -4.96 -29.32
C PHE A 324 31.18 -4.10 -30.21
N THR A 325 30.59 -3.11 -30.87
CA THR A 325 31.33 -2.14 -31.69
C THR A 325 32.36 -1.36 -30.85
N ARG A 326 33.40 -0.81 -31.49
CA ARG A 326 34.46 -0.05 -30.80
C ARG A 326 33.91 1.15 -30.01
N GLU A 327 32.84 1.77 -30.50
CA GLU A 327 32.13 2.85 -29.81
C GLU A 327 31.30 2.36 -28.61
N GLU A 328 30.63 1.21 -28.72
CA GLU A 328 29.89 0.64 -27.59
C GLU A 328 30.80 0.14 -26.48
N ARG A 329 32.00 -0.38 -26.79
CA ARG A 329 33.03 -0.66 -25.78
C ARG A 329 33.45 0.63 -25.06
N LYS A 330 33.57 1.74 -25.79
CA LYS A 330 33.83 3.09 -25.24
C LYS A 330 32.67 3.57 -24.36
N TRP A 331 31.42 3.29 -24.72
CA TRP A 331 30.22 3.67 -23.96
C TRP A 331 29.96 2.77 -22.74
N LEU A 332 30.41 1.51 -22.77
CA LEU A 332 30.44 0.60 -21.61
C LEU A 332 31.45 1.04 -20.53
N LEU A 333 32.34 1.99 -20.86
CA LEU A 333 33.31 2.62 -19.97
C LEU A 333 32.85 4.05 -19.59
N ARG A 334 31.58 4.19 -19.17
CA ARG A 334 30.96 5.44 -18.70
C ARG A 334 30.65 5.37 -17.18
N PRO A 335 31.62 5.76 -16.30
CA PRO A 335 31.44 5.71 -14.85
C PRO A 335 30.25 6.52 -14.33
N ASP A 336 29.84 7.55 -15.08
CA ASP A 336 28.67 8.36 -14.79
C ASP A 336 27.37 7.55 -14.81
N LEU A 337 27.20 6.56 -15.69
CA LEU A 337 25.97 5.74 -15.70
C LEU A 337 25.95 4.73 -14.54
N GLU A 338 27.10 4.17 -14.18
CA GLU A 338 27.21 3.30 -12.99
C GLU A 338 26.92 4.10 -11.72
N ARG A 339 27.54 5.28 -11.57
CA ARG A 339 27.34 6.20 -10.43
C ARG A 339 25.89 6.68 -10.31
N ASN A 340 25.28 7.15 -11.40
CA ASN A 340 23.87 7.56 -11.42
C ASN A 340 22.91 6.41 -11.01
N ALA A 341 23.25 5.16 -11.35
CA ALA A 341 22.46 4.01 -10.91
C ALA A 341 22.69 3.67 -9.43
N GLU A 342 23.93 3.79 -8.93
CA GLU A 342 24.29 3.58 -7.53
C GLU A 342 23.60 4.61 -6.62
N GLU A 343 23.66 5.90 -6.96
CA GLU A 343 22.97 7.00 -6.29
C GLU A 343 21.45 6.78 -6.19
N LEU A 344 20.81 6.36 -7.28
CA LEU A 344 19.37 6.10 -7.31
C LEU A 344 18.98 4.88 -6.48
N VAL A 345 19.77 3.80 -6.54
CA VAL A 345 19.55 2.60 -5.70
C VAL A 345 19.72 2.95 -4.23
N PHE A 346 20.75 3.72 -3.86
CA PHE A 346 21.02 4.17 -2.50
C PHE A 346 19.92 5.10 -1.97
N ALA A 347 19.51 6.12 -2.74
CA ALA A 347 18.42 7.02 -2.37
C ALA A 347 17.09 6.27 -2.19
N GLN A 348 16.78 5.31 -3.07
CA GLN A 348 15.57 4.48 -2.93
C GLN A 348 15.69 3.48 -1.77
N ALA A 349 16.87 2.95 -1.47
CA ALA A 349 17.12 2.06 -0.33
C ALA A 349 16.93 2.81 1.00
N ASN A 350 17.48 4.02 1.11
CA ASN A 350 17.28 4.91 2.27
C ASN A 350 15.81 5.30 2.46
N HIS A 351 15.06 5.52 1.37
CA HIS A 351 13.60 5.69 1.47
C HIS A 351 12.87 4.41 1.95
N LEU A 352 13.31 3.22 1.54
CA LEU A 352 12.74 1.95 2.01
C LEU A 352 13.07 1.69 3.48
N LEU A 353 14.29 2.01 3.94
CA LEU A 353 14.73 1.91 5.34
C LEU A 353 13.90 2.77 6.31
N LYS A 354 13.22 3.83 5.85
CA LYS A 354 12.25 4.57 6.69
C LYS A 354 11.09 3.67 7.18
N ARG A 355 10.80 2.55 6.49
CA ARG A 355 9.74 1.61 6.83
C ARG A 355 10.24 0.57 7.83
N ARG A 356 9.61 0.50 9.02
CA ARG A 356 9.95 -0.45 10.08
C ARG A 356 10.10 -1.91 9.58
N HIS A 357 9.17 -2.38 8.75
CA HIS A 357 9.18 -3.76 8.21
C HIS A 357 10.28 -4.06 7.18
N VAL A 358 11.09 -3.07 6.80
CA VAL A 358 12.33 -3.25 6.02
C VAL A 358 13.52 -3.29 6.96
N ARG A 359 13.57 -2.43 7.98
CA ARG A 359 14.59 -2.50 9.05
C ARG A 359 14.55 -3.82 9.82
N GLU A 360 13.36 -4.32 10.14
CA GLU A 360 13.11 -5.66 10.71
C GLU A 360 13.54 -6.84 9.79
N LYS A 361 14.17 -6.55 8.64
CA LYS A 361 14.72 -7.52 7.69
C LYS A 361 16.16 -7.21 7.26
N ARG A 362 16.84 -6.23 7.88
CA ARG A 362 18.27 -5.99 7.64
C ARG A 362 19.07 -7.05 8.40
N LEU A 363 19.88 -7.82 7.70
CA LEU A 363 20.80 -8.81 8.28
C LEU A 363 21.98 -8.08 8.92
N GLY A 364 22.49 -8.52 10.07
CA GLY A 364 23.73 -7.98 10.67
C GLY A 364 23.57 -6.79 11.62
N SER A 365 22.35 -6.23 11.80
CA SER A 365 22.13 -5.31 12.92
C SER A 365 22.06 -6.09 14.23
N GLY A 366 23.08 -5.98 15.09
CA GLY A 366 23.25 -6.71 16.35
C GLY A 366 22.25 -6.37 17.46
N ARG A 367 20.95 -6.55 17.22
CA ARG A 367 19.85 -6.45 18.20
C ARG A 367 18.83 -7.57 17.99
N GLY A 368 19.23 -8.77 18.40
CA GLY A 368 18.43 -9.98 18.41
C GLY A 368 18.30 -10.66 17.04
N GLU A 369 18.70 -11.92 17.00
CA GLU A 369 18.50 -12.86 15.90
C GLU A 369 17.01 -13.24 15.75
N GLY A 370 16.67 -14.32 15.06
CA GLY A 370 15.30 -14.81 15.05
C GLY A 370 14.78 -15.11 16.47
N LEU A 371 13.48 -15.39 16.59
CA LEU A 371 13.10 -16.39 17.58
C LEU A 371 13.51 -17.71 16.96
N ASP A 372 14.65 -18.24 17.39
CA ASP A 372 15.13 -19.55 17.01
C ASP A 372 14.31 -20.60 17.74
N TRP A 373 13.06 -20.74 17.27
CA TRP A 373 12.11 -21.72 17.75
C TRP A 373 12.58 -23.11 17.32
N ILE A 374 13.21 -23.81 18.25
CA ILE A 374 13.57 -25.22 18.13
C ILE A 374 12.33 -26.03 18.53
N PRO A 375 11.66 -26.75 17.61
CA PRO A 375 10.57 -27.65 17.97
C PRO A 375 11.15 -28.95 18.53
N LEU A 376 10.74 -29.36 19.74
CA LEU A 376 11.18 -30.63 20.30
C LEU A 376 10.46 -31.80 19.60
N ALA A 377 11.20 -32.86 19.32
CA ALA A 377 10.70 -33.97 18.52
C ALA A 377 9.67 -34.81 19.29
N GLY A 378 8.42 -34.82 18.82
CA GLY A 378 7.32 -35.58 19.42
C GLY A 378 6.42 -34.78 20.38
N GLU A 379 6.73 -33.51 20.65
CA GLU A 379 5.97 -32.67 21.59
C GLU A 379 5.26 -31.49 20.89
N ASP A 380 4.10 -31.03 21.40
CA ASP A 380 3.49 -29.74 21.01
C ASP A 380 4.16 -28.59 21.80
N MET A 381 5.49 -28.51 21.72
CA MET A 381 6.33 -27.50 22.39
C MET A 381 7.41 -26.96 21.44
N MET A 382 7.72 -25.67 21.59
CA MET A 382 8.81 -24.97 20.92
C MET A 382 9.65 -24.28 21.99
N VAL A 383 10.96 -24.50 21.97
CA VAL A 383 11.94 -23.87 22.88
C VAL A 383 12.79 -22.86 22.12
N THR A 384 13.54 -22.02 22.82
CA THR A 384 14.53 -21.08 22.24
C THR A 384 15.95 -21.58 22.44
N SER A 385 16.94 -20.92 21.81
CA SER A 385 18.37 -21.14 22.07
C SER A 385 18.83 -20.81 23.50
N SER A 386 17.96 -20.22 24.34
CA SER A 386 18.21 -20.02 25.78
C SER A 386 17.70 -21.17 26.66
N TRP A 387 17.11 -22.22 26.06
CA TRP A 387 16.74 -23.47 26.75
C TRP A 387 18.00 -24.28 27.10
N PRO A 388 18.12 -24.84 28.32
CA PRO A 388 19.25 -25.70 28.65
C PRO A 388 19.26 -26.95 27.77
N PRO A 389 20.43 -27.46 27.34
CA PRO A 389 20.52 -28.67 26.53
C PRO A 389 19.94 -29.89 27.26
N GLU A 390 19.54 -30.92 26.51
CA GLU A 390 19.17 -32.21 27.09
C GLU A 390 20.44 -32.96 27.53
N ASP A 391 20.69 -33.03 28.84
CA ASP A 391 21.72 -33.92 29.38
C ASP A 391 21.40 -35.37 29.01
N SER A 392 22.24 -35.95 28.15
CA SER A 392 21.94 -37.16 27.39
C SER A 392 22.10 -38.47 28.17
N LYS A 393 21.87 -38.43 29.49
CA LYS A 393 21.91 -39.59 30.39
C LYS A 393 20.68 -39.61 31.30
N ALA A 394 19.90 -40.68 31.20
CA ALA A 394 18.74 -41.03 32.04
C ALA A 394 17.48 -40.11 31.98
N GLY A 395 16.72 -40.22 30.88
CA GLY A 395 15.25 -40.34 30.95
C GLY A 395 14.41 -39.14 31.41
N LYS A 396 14.11 -38.21 30.48
CA LYS A 396 13.06 -37.16 30.59
C LYS A 396 13.08 -36.24 31.85
N PRO A 397 14.20 -35.87 32.52
CA PRO A 397 14.11 -35.16 33.80
C PRO A 397 13.46 -33.78 33.67
N GLN A 398 13.89 -32.99 32.67
CA GLN A 398 13.36 -31.66 32.37
C GLN A 398 11.86 -31.68 32.07
N ARG A 399 11.39 -32.69 31.32
CA ARG A 399 9.97 -32.83 30.96
C ARG A 399 9.11 -33.19 32.17
N LYS A 400 9.59 -34.11 33.02
CA LYS A 400 8.89 -34.46 34.26
C LYS A 400 8.79 -33.24 35.19
N LEU A 401 9.90 -32.52 35.41
CA LEU A 401 9.93 -31.28 36.19
C LEU A 401 8.92 -30.22 35.68
N LEU A 402 8.81 -30.06 34.35
CA LEU A 402 7.83 -29.18 33.73
C LEU A 402 6.39 -29.65 33.94
N ASP A 403 6.10 -30.95 33.79
CA ASP A 403 4.76 -31.50 33.96
C ASP A 403 4.33 -31.50 35.44
N ASP A 404 5.23 -31.78 36.38
CA ASP A 404 5.02 -31.66 37.82
C ASP A 404 4.74 -30.19 38.23
N ALA A 405 5.51 -29.23 37.69
CA ALA A 405 5.28 -27.80 37.91
C ALA A 405 3.95 -27.31 37.29
N LEU A 406 3.54 -27.86 36.14
CA LEU A 406 2.23 -27.58 35.53
C LEU A 406 1.07 -28.18 36.36
N LEU A 407 1.22 -29.39 36.90
CA LEU A 407 0.25 -30.01 37.80
C LEU A 407 0.07 -29.16 39.06
N SER A 408 1.16 -28.72 39.69
CA SER A 408 1.15 -27.82 40.86
C SER A 408 0.53 -26.45 40.54
N ALA A 409 0.89 -25.82 39.43
CA ALA A 409 0.35 -24.51 39.07
C ALA A 409 -1.14 -24.55 38.65
N THR A 410 -1.64 -25.67 38.15
CA THR A 410 -3.03 -25.80 37.65
C THR A 410 -4.03 -26.29 38.69
N SER A 411 -3.59 -27.00 39.74
CA SER A 411 -4.47 -27.34 40.88
C SER A 411 -4.93 -26.09 41.65
N LEU A 412 -4.11 -25.03 41.64
CA LEU A 412 -4.38 -23.73 42.26
C LEU A 412 -5.15 -22.74 41.34
N ALA A 413 -5.63 -23.17 40.16
CA ALA A 413 -6.05 -22.27 39.08
C ALA A 413 -7.56 -21.97 39.00
N GLU A 414 -8.11 -21.29 40.01
CA GLU A 414 -9.55 -20.93 40.12
C GLU A 414 -10.19 -20.37 38.84
N THR A 415 -9.48 -19.49 38.12
CA THR A 415 -10.01 -18.76 36.95
C THR A 415 -9.62 -19.40 35.61
N GLY A 416 -9.14 -20.65 35.62
CA GLY A 416 -8.65 -21.36 34.44
C GLY A 416 -7.39 -20.76 33.81
N HIS A 417 -6.82 -19.72 34.41
CA HIS A 417 -5.48 -19.21 34.14
C HIS A 417 -4.57 -19.56 35.31
N PHE A 418 -3.30 -19.84 35.04
CA PHE A 418 -2.32 -20.19 36.07
C PHE A 418 -1.01 -19.42 35.88
N THR A 419 -0.26 -19.32 36.96
CA THR A 419 1.15 -18.92 36.97
C THR A 419 1.85 -19.76 38.02
N GLY A 420 3.04 -20.28 37.70
CA GLY A 420 3.85 -21.09 38.60
C GLY A 420 5.34 -20.88 38.32
N THR A 421 6.17 -21.39 39.22
CA THR A 421 7.63 -21.29 39.16
C THR A 421 8.25 -22.67 38.98
N LEU A 422 9.29 -22.75 38.17
CA LEU A 422 10.10 -23.94 37.93
C LEU A 422 11.58 -23.55 38.07
N ARG A 423 12.37 -24.37 38.77
CA ARG A 423 13.83 -24.24 38.80
C ARG A 423 14.43 -25.19 37.77
N LEU A 424 15.23 -24.66 36.87
CA LEU A 424 15.89 -25.40 35.79
C LEU A 424 17.13 -26.15 36.31
N PRO A 425 17.64 -27.18 35.59
CA PRO A 425 18.83 -27.92 36.00
C PRO A 425 20.09 -27.04 36.13
N ASP A 426 20.17 -25.96 35.35
CA ASP A 426 21.24 -24.95 35.41
C ASP A 426 21.04 -23.90 36.53
N ASN A 427 20.21 -24.23 37.53
CA ASN A 427 19.86 -23.40 38.69
C ASN A 427 19.09 -22.10 38.37
N ARG A 428 18.77 -21.79 37.11
CA ARG A 428 17.93 -20.62 36.77
C ARG A 428 16.48 -20.84 37.22
N GLU A 429 15.80 -19.76 37.60
CA GLU A 429 14.36 -19.77 37.80
C GLU A 429 13.62 -19.44 36.51
N ALA A 430 12.46 -20.07 36.31
CA ALA A 430 11.57 -19.86 35.19
C ALA A 430 10.12 -19.68 35.68
N VAL A 431 9.44 -18.65 35.18
CA VAL A 431 8.02 -18.39 35.44
C VAL A 431 7.21 -18.97 34.29
N ILE A 432 6.40 -19.98 34.60
CA ILE A 432 5.45 -20.59 33.69
C ILE A 432 4.12 -19.85 33.81
N ARG A 433 3.54 -19.43 32.69
CA ARG A 433 2.21 -18.78 32.64
C ARG A 433 1.34 -19.40 31.58
N GLY A 434 0.07 -19.63 31.88
CA GLY A 434 -0.80 -20.29 30.92
C GLY A 434 -2.27 -20.30 31.28
N ARG A 435 -3.00 -21.15 30.58
CA ARG A 435 -4.43 -21.40 30.80
C ARG A 435 -4.76 -22.85 30.52
N MET A 436 -5.80 -23.34 31.19
CA MET A 436 -6.42 -24.61 30.85
C MET A 436 -7.07 -24.49 29.47
N ALA A 437 -6.68 -25.39 28.57
CA ALA A 437 -7.27 -25.51 27.25
C ALA A 437 -8.49 -26.43 27.33
N LYS A 438 -9.60 -26.01 26.73
CA LYS A 438 -10.74 -26.90 26.49
C LYS A 438 -10.38 -27.89 25.39
N GLU A 439 -11.04 -29.04 25.37
CA GLU A 439 -10.81 -30.11 24.38
C GLU A 439 -10.94 -29.60 22.93
N THR A 440 -11.87 -28.69 22.65
CA THR A 440 -12.02 -28.01 21.35
C THR A 440 -10.89 -27.04 20.99
N ASP A 441 -10.08 -26.62 21.96
CA ASP A 441 -8.86 -25.82 21.74
C ASP A 441 -7.65 -26.72 21.39
N ALA A 442 -7.75 -28.04 21.49
CA ALA A 442 -6.70 -28.99 21.08
C ALA A 442 -6.60 -29.14 19.54
N GLU A 443 -7.72 -29.08 18.81
CA GLU A 443 -7.71 -28.98 17.34
C GLU A 443 -7.08 -27.66 16.84
N SER A 444 -7.09 -26.63 17.70
CA SER A 444 -6.50 -25.33 17.41
C SER A 444 -4.97 -25.42 17.51
N PRO A 445 -4.17 -24.99 16.52
CA PRO A 445 -2.73 -25.18 16.58
C PRO A 445 -2.01 -24.24 17.55
N LEU A 446 -0.87 -24.63 18.13
CA LEU A 446 -0.14 -23.90 19.17
C LEU A 446 0.12 -22.41 18.88
N TRP A 447 0.55 -22.04 17.68
CA TRP A 447 0.79 -20.64 17.27
C TRP A 447 -0.49 -19.80 17.11
N HIS A 448 -1.68 -20.39 17.27
CA HIS A 448 -2.95 -19.67 17.40
C HIS A 448 -3.25 -19.26 18.85
N SER A 449 -2.52 -19.78 19.84
CA SER A 449 -2.75 -19.55 21.28
C SER A 449 -2.56 -18.08 21.71
N ARG A 450 -2.84 -17.75 22.97
CA ARG A 450 -2.54 -16.43 23.56
C ARG A 450 -1.07 -16.38 23.97
N GLU A 451 -0.58 -17.50 24.46
CA GLU A 451 0.72 -17.75 25.05
C GLU A 451 1.84 -17.59 24.01
N CYS A 452 1.64 -18.10 22.79
CA CYS A 452 2.57 -17.88 21.67
C CYS A 452 2.61 -16.42 21.18
N ARG A 453 1.50 -15.67 21.34
CA ARG A 453 1.47 -14.22 21.03
C ARG A 453 2.16 -13.40 22.11
N GLU A 454 2.20 -13.90 23.33
CA GLU A 454 2.88 -13.33 24.49
C GLU A 454 4.39 -13.61 24.43
N ALA A 455 4.82 -14.84 24.09
CA ALA A 455 6.21 -15.12 23.68
C ALA A 455 6.66 -14.19 22.53
N SER A 456 5.82 -14.05 21.49
CA SER A 456 6.05 -13.13 20.38
C SER A 456 6.06 -11.64 20.79
N LEU A 457 5.64 -11.29 22.01
CA LEU A 457 5.67 -9.93 22.55
C LEU A 457 6.98 -9.67 23.32
N TYR A 458 7.44 -10.57 24.19
CA TYR A 458 8.70 -10.38 24.91
C TYR A 458 9.89 -10.27 23.97
N HIS A 459 10.01 -11.16 22.98
CA HIS A 459 11.05 -11.03 21.95
C HIS A 459 10.98 -9.70 21.16
N GLN A 460 9.78 -9.15 20.96
CA GLN A 460 9.64 -7.82 20.34
C GLN A 460 10.14 -6.70 21.26
N LEU A 461 10.04 -6.86 22.58
CA LEU A 461 10.49 -5.90 23.59
C LEU A 461 12.02 -5.99 23.78
N GLU A 462 12.57 -7.20 23.83
CA GLU A 462 14.00 -7.50 23.86
C GLU A 462 14.73 -6.86 22.66
N LYS A 463 14.17 -6.98 21.44
CA LYS A 463 14.68 -6.30 20.24
C LYS A 463 14.67 -4.76 20.28
N HIS A 464 13.97 -4.17 21.25
CA HIS A 464 13.99 -2.73 21.51
C HIS A 464 14.80 -2.39 22.78
N ALA A 465 15.63 -3.32 23.27
CA ALA A 465 16.46 -3.21 24.47
C ALA A 465 15.66 -2.84 25.75
N VAL A 466 14.40 -3.32 25.83
CA VAL A 466 13.61 -3.29 27.06
C VAL A 466 14.17 -4.38 28.00
N PRO A 467 14.74 -4.04 29.16
CA PRO A 467 15.11 -5.04 30.16
C PRO A 467 13.82 -5.70 30.68
N GLY A 468 13.81 -7.03 30.82
CA GLY A 468 12.58 -7.78 31.12
C GLY A 468 12.74 -9.28 30.88
N PRO A 469 11.64 -10.05 30.83
CA PRO A 469 11.70 -11.50 30.83
C PRO A 469 12.10 -12.04 29.45
N ARG A 470 13.02 -13.01 29.42
CA ARG A 470 13.35 -13.76 28.20
C ARG A 470 12.36 -14.89 27.97
N VAL A 471 12.21 -15.33 26.73
CA VAL A 471 11.36 -16.47 26.36
C VAL A 471 12.20 -17.73 26.33
N LEU A 472 11.85 -18.71 27.17
CA LEU A 472 12.48 -20.03 27.18
C LEU A 472 11.72 -21.01 26.30
N ALA A 473 10.40 -21.09 26.47
CA ALA A 473 9.56 -22.02 25.71
C ALA A 473 8.11 -21.53 25.57
N VAL A 474 7.38 -22.15 24.64
CA VAL A 474 5.92 -22.12 24.57
C VAL A 474 5.40 -23.48 24.11
N GLY A 475 4.36 -24.00 24.75
CA GLY A 475 3.91 -25.36 24.46
C GLY A 475 2.57 -25.74 25.08
N ARG A 476 2.28 -27.04 25.00
CA ARG A 476 1.19 -27.70 25.70
C ARG A 476 1.67 -28.93 26.46
N SER A 477 0.96 -29.22 27.54
CA SER A 477 1.02 -30.51 28.21
C SER A 477 -0.38 -31.03 28.56
N ALA A 478 -0.49 -32.34 28.76
CA ALA A 478 -1.64 -32.96 29.40
C ALA A 478 -1.52 -32.82 30.92
N VAL A 479 -2.59 -32.41 31.60
CA VAL A 479 -2.56 -32.05 33.02
C VAL A 479 -3.75 -32.70 33.71
N GLY A 480 -3.68 -34.03 33.81
CA GLY A 480 -4.77 -34.91 34.24
C GLY A 480 -5.59 -35.48 33.08
N THR A 481 -6.55 -36.34 33.41
CA THR A 481 -7.43 -37.03 32.46
C THR A 481 -8.29 -36.04 31.66
N GLY A 482 -8.21 -36.11 30.32
CA GLY A 482 -8.99 -35.27 29.40
C GLY A 482 -8.68 -33.76 29.44
N ARG A 483 -7.64 -33.32 30.17
CA ARG A 483 -7.30 -31.90 30.35
C ARG A 483 -5.92 -31.59 29.80
N SER A 484 -5.78 -30.44 29.16
CA SER A 484 -4.48 -29.93 28.74
C SER A 484 -4.31 -28.46 29.12
N ALA A 485 -3.06 -28.05 29.33
CA ALA A 485 -2.67 -26.67 29.55
C ALA A 485 -1.95 -26.15 28.31
N THR A 486 -2.15 -24.88 27.96
CA THR A 486 -1.26 -24.15 27.04
C THR A 486 -0.50 -23.10 27.84
N PHE A 487 0.82 -23.04 27.69
CA PHE A 487 1.70 -22.20 28.49
C PHE A 487 2.78 -21.49 27.66
N VAL A 488 3.31 -20.41 28.23
CA VAL A 488 4.59 -19.78 27.88
C VAL A 488 5.48 -19.81 29.13
N MET A 489 6.77 -20.07 28.95
CA MET A 489 7.76 -20.14 30.01
C MET A 489 8.80 -19.04 29.81
N LEU A 490 9.03 -18.26 30.86
CA LEU A 490 9.80 -17.02 30.84
C LEU A 490 10.91 -17.05 31.89
N GLU A 491 12.12 -16.64 31.52
CA GLU A 491 13.19 -16.36 32.49
C GLU A 491 12.98 -14.93 33.02
N PRO A 492 12.66 -14.72 34.31
CA PRO A 492 12.60 -13.40 34.91
C PRO A 492 14.01 -12.84 35.12
N ALA A 493 14.14 -11.53 35.27
CA ALA A 493 15.41 -10.95 35.73
C ALA A 493 15.56 -11.22 37.24
N ALA A 494 16.62 -11.94 37.62
CA ALA A 494 16.88 -12.33 39.00
C ALA A 494 17.08 -11.12 39.95
N ASN A 495 16.74 -11.32 41.23
CA ASN A 495 16.97 -10.38 42.33
C ASN A 495 16.36 -8.98 42.14
N LYS A 496 15.18 -8.87 41.50
CA LYS A 496 14.44 -7.60 41.32
C LYS A 496 13.10 -7.60 42.07
N VAL A 497 12.80 -6.51 42.76
CA VAL A 497 11.60 -6.31 43.59
C VAL A 497 10.60 -5.40 42.83
N PRO A 498 9.28 -5.60 42.89
CA PRO A 498 8.30 -4.72 42.25
C PRO A 498 8.53 -3.23 42.52
N LEU A 499 8.35 -2.37 41.50
CA LEU A 499 8.81 -0.98 41.56
C LEU A 499 8.18 -0.17 42.71
N LEU A 500 6.93 -0.46 43.08
CA LEU A 500 6.28 0.22 44.22
C LEU A 500 6.83 -0.27 45.57
N GLU A 501 7.09 -1.56 45.73
CA GLU A 501 7.67 -2.15 46.95
C GLU A 501 9.11 -1.65 47.16
N TRP A 502 9.91 -1.55 46.09
CA TRP A 502 11.28 -1.03 46.13
C TRP A 502 11.37 0.45 46.60
N LEU A 503 10.28 1.22 46.48
CA LEU A 503 10.21 2.62 46.94
C LEU A 503 9.90 2.77 48.43
N LEU A 504 9.41 1.71 49.10
CA LEU A 504 9.02 1.73 50.51
C LEU A 504 10.20 1.93 51.48
N PRO A 505 11.36 1.24 51.35
CA PRO A 505 12.39 1.28 52.40
C PRO A 505 13.02 2.68 52.56
N PRO A 506 12.90 3.31 53.75
CA PRO A 506 13.62 4.53 54.09
C PRO A 506 15.12 4.25 54.26
N GLY A 507 15.94 5.30 54.30
CA GLY A 507 17.36 5.19 54.54
C GLY A 507 18.14 6.39 54.03
N ALA A 508 19.42 6.48 54.43
CA ALA A 508 20.34 7.48 53.92
C ALA A 508 20.44 7.42 52.38
N ASN A 509 20.63 8.57 51.75
CA ASN A 509 20.77 8.71 50.29
C ASN A 509 19.54 8.27 49.44
N ARG A 510 18.34 8.19 50.04
CA ARG A 510 17.07 7.83 49.35
C ARG A 510 16.84 8.62 48.06
N ASN A 511 17.08 9.93 48.06
CA ASN A 511 16.81 10.79 46.90
C ASN A 511 17.67 10.41 45.68
N ALA A 512 19.00 10.32 45.82
CA ALA A 512 19.86 9.94 44.69
C ALA A 512 19.56 8.50 44.20
N ARG A 513 19.17 7.59 45.10
CA ARG A 513 18.72 6.23 44.78
C ARG A 513 17.45 6.26 43.90
N VAL A 514 16.44 7.01 44.32
CA VAL A 514 15.15 7.16 43.60
C VAL A 514 15.34 7.89 42.27
N GLY A 515 16.12 8.97 42.22
CA GLY A 515 16.35 9.73 40.99
C GLY A 515 16.97 8.92 39.85
N LYS A 516 17.92 8.02 40.16
CA LYS A 516 18.48 7.08 39.18
C LYS A 516 17.42 6.09 38.66
N VAL A 517 16.65 5.46 39.55
CA VAL A 517 15.59 4.50 39.18
C VAL A 517 14.46 5.16 38.38
N MET A 518 14.08 6.40 38.71
CA MET A 518 13.06 7.14 37.95
C MET A 518 13.54 7.49 36.53
N ALA A 519 14.82 7.84 36.35
CA ALA A 519 15.40 8.01 35.03
C ALA A 519 15.39 6.71 34.21
N GLU A 520 15.78 5.58 34.81
CA GLU A 520 15.72 4.27 34.13
C GLU A 520 14.29 3.81 33.82
N THR A 521 13.32 4.10 34.70
CA THR A 521 11.90 3.83 34.43
C THR A 521 11.40 4.65 33.24
N GLY A 522 11.86 5.89 33.11
CA GLY A 522 11.62 6.73 31.93
C GLY A 522 12.18 6.11 30.64
N ARG A 523 13.43 5.63 30.68
CA ARG A 523 14.09 4.92 29.57
C ARG A 523 13.35 3.62 29.19
N ALA A 524 13.06 2.77 30.16
CA ALA A 524 12.35 1.51 29.95
C ALA A 524 10.96 1.74 29.33
N LEU A 525 10.19 2.73 29.81
CA LEU A 525 8.91 3.10 29.20
C LEU A 525 9.07 3.63 27.77
N ALA A 526 10.09 4.45 27.49
CA ALA A 526 10.36 4.93 26.13
C ALA A 526 10.66 3.78 25.16
N ARG A 527 11.40 2.76 25.60
CA ARG A 527 11.67 1.54 24.81
C ARG A 527 10.43 0.67 24.61
N VAL A 528 9.58 0.47 25.64
CA VAL A 528 8.27 -0.21 25.53
C VAL A 528 7.36 0.51 24.53
N HIS A 529 7.29 1.84 24.62
CA HIS A 529 6.57 2.68 23.67
C HIS A 529 7.18 2.60 22.26
N GLY A 530 8.51 2.57 22.13
CA GLY A 530 9.26 2.40 20.88
C GLY A 530 8.92 1.08 20.17
N ALA A 531 8.86 -0.02 20.92
CA ALA A 531 8.41 -1.32 20.44
C ALA A 531 6.98 -1.28 19.87
N GLY A 532 6.15 -0.30 20.26
CA GLY A 532 4.75 -0.17 19.86
C GLY A 532 3.78 -0.83 20.84
N CYS A 533 4.22 -0.96 22.09
CA CYS A 533 3.47 -1.51 23.20
C CYS A 533 3.08 -0.39 24.18
N LEU A 534 2.27 -0.74 25.17
CA LEU A 534 1.87 0.07 26.31
C LEU A 534 2.02 -0.79 27.58
N LEU A 535 2.05 -0.17 28.76
CA LEU A 535 2.07 -0.86 30.04
C LEU A 535 0.76 -1.61 30.27
N SER A 536 0.84 -2.78 30.89
CA SER A 536 -0.36 -3.56 31.27
C SER A 536 -1.04 -2.93 32.48
N SER A 537 -0.28 -2.70 33.55
CA SER A 537 -0.81 -2.24 34.84
C SER A 537 0.04 -1.13 35.47
N GLY A 538 0.44 -0.15 34.64
CA GLY A 538 1.14 1.06 35.11
C GLY A 538 2.42 0.75 35.89
N ALA A 539 2.60 1.28 37.08
CA ALA A 539 3.80 1.09 37.92
C ALA A 539 4.12 -0.39 38.21
N ASN A 540 3.08 -1.21 38.44
CA ASN A 540 3.22 -2.67 38.67
C ASN A 540 3.62 -3.44 37.40
N SER A 541 3.93 -2.74 36.30
CA SER A 541 4.54 -3.33 35.10
C SER A 541 6.07 -3.42 35.20
N PHE A 542 6.69 -2.81 36.22
CA PHE A 542 8.13 -2.76 36.41
C PHE A 542 8.57 -3.31 37.77
N ALA A 543 9.79 -3.82 37.82
CA ALA A 543 10.55 -4.16 39.02
C ALA A 543 11.93 -3.47 38.97
N ALA A 544 12.54 -3.27 40.13
CA ALA A 544 13.84 -2.60 40.28
C ALA A 544 14.78 -3.40 41.18
N GLY A 545 16.08 -3.25 40.94
CA GLY A 545 17.13 -3.84 41.78
C GLY A 545 18.51 -3.64 41.17
N ASN A 546 19.54 -3.63 42.01
CA ASN A 546 20.93 -3.40 41.61
C ASN A 546 21.41 -4.52 40.69
N ASP A 547 22.30 -4.20 39.75
CA ASP A 547 23.03 -5.25 39.04
C ASP A 547 24.10 -5.91 39.92
N GLN A 548 24.38 -7.18 39.65
CA GLN A 548 25.45 -7.98 40.27
C GLN A 548 26.33 -8.68 39.22
N THR A 549 26.05 -8.48 37.92
CA THR A 549 26.67 -9.24 36.82
C THR A 549 27.93 -8.61 36.24
N GLY A 550 28.47 -7.56 36.87
CA GLY A 550 29.73 -6.92 36.52
C GLY A 550 30.35 -6.20 37.71
N GLY A 551 31.68 -6.16 37.76
CA GLY A 551 32.43 -5.58 38.88
C GLY A 551 32.18 -4.08 39.09
N GLU A 552 32.22 -3.66 40.35
CA GLU A 552 32.26 -2.26 40.87
C GLU A 552 31.11 -1.30 40.48
N SER A 553 30.29 -1.61 39.47
CA SER A 553 29.19 -0.75 39.01
C SER A 553 27.87 -1.05 39.72
N ASN A 554 27.63 -0.38 40.86
CA ASN A 554 26.36 -0.44 41.59
C ASN A 554 25.24 0.38 40.89
N GLN A 555 24.90 0.00 39.65
CA GLN A 555 23.85 0.63 38.85
C GLN A 555 22.49 -0.03 39.12
N ALA A 556 21.48 0.80 39.42
CA ALA A 556 20.12 0.33 39.62
C ALA A 556 19.45 0.06 38.27
N VAL A 557 18.93 -1.16 38.06
CA VAL A 557 18.31 -1.58 36.80
C VAL A 557 16.79 -1.69 36.99
N VAL A 558 16.05 -1.13 36.03
CA VAL A 558 14.58 -1.25 35.96
C VAL A 558 14.21 -2.24 34.86
N VAL A 559 13.47 -3.27 35.22
CA VAL A 559 13.05 -4.37 34.34
C VAL A 559 11.52 -4.41 34.23
N LEU A 560 11.01 -4.81 33.07
CA LEU A 560 9.62 -5.14 32.88
C LEU A 560 9.30 -6.49 33.58
N VAL A 561 8.18 -6.58 34.30
CA VAL A 561 7.75 -7.84 34.92
C VAL A 561 7.01 -8.74 33.91
N PRO A 562 6.91 -10.07 34.14
CA PRO A 562 6.01 -10.94 33.40
C PRO A 562 4.58 -10.40 33.36
N GLY A 563 4.07 -10.15 32.16
CA GLY A 563 2.75 -9.58 31.86
C GLY A 563 2.71 -8.06 31.81
N GLY A 564 3.81 -7.36 32.11
CA GLY A 564 3.88 -5.90 32.24
C GLY A 564 3.60 -5.08 30.97
N ALA A 565 3.52 -5.68 29.78
CA ALA A 565 3.25 -4.96 28.54
C ALA A 565 2.14 -5.59 27.68
N LYS A 566 1.51 -4.76 26.84
CA LYS A 566 0.46 -5.13 25.87
C LYS A 566 0.63 -4.38 24.54
N ARG A 567 0.32 -5.03 23.41
CA ARG A 567 0.42 -4.41 22.06
C ARG A 567 -0.74 -3.43 21.79
N SER A 568 -0.46 -2.24 21.27
CA SER A 568 -1.48 -1.27 20.84
C SER A 568 -1.53 -1.02 19.32
N ARG A 569 -2.74 -0.67 18.83
CA ARG A 569 -3.01 -0.21 17.47
C ARG A 569 -3.03 1.33 17.35
N LEU A 570 -3.44 2.07 18.38
CA LEU A 570 -3.61 3.54 18.36
C LEU A 570 -2.40 4.26 18.97
N ARG A 571 -1.26 4.10 18.31
CA ARG A 571 0.08 4.26 18.90
C ARG A 571 0.50 5.65 19.36
N TRP A 572 -0.13 6.73 18.89
CA TRP A 572 0.29 8.09 19.24
C TRP A 572 -0.56 8.71 20.36
N LEU A 573 -1.90 8.61 20.26
CA LEU A 573 -2.87 9.12 21.23
C LEU A 573 -2.75 8.51 22.64
N GLN A 574 -2.22 7.29 22.76
CA GLN A 574 -2.26 6.54 24.02
C GLN A 574 -0.99 6.68 24.87
N ARG A 575 0.19 6.93 24.27
CA ARG A 575 1.47 7.01 24.99
C ARG A 575 1.49 8.09 26.08
N GLY A 576 0.91 9.27 25.80
CA GLY A 576 0.83 10.35 26.78
C GLY A 576 -0.07 10.01 27.97
N ARG A 577 -1.16 9.25 27.73
CA ARG A 577 -2.04 8.77 28.81
C ARG A 577 -1.35 7.72 29.68
N ASP A 578 -0.58 6.83 29.07
CA ASP A 578 0.15 5.76 29.75
C ASP A 578 1.30 6.31 30.62
N LEU A 579 2.07 7.26 30.08
CA LEU A 579 3.07 8.03 30.84
C LEU A 579 2.43 8.81 32.00
N ASN A 580 1.34 9.53 31.77
CA ASN A 580 0.67 10.30 32.82
C ASN A 580 0.04 9.39 33.89
N ARG A 581 -0.47 8.21 33.51
CA ARG A 581 -0.93 7.18 34.45
C ARG A 581 0.22 6.71 35.35
N LEU A 582 1.35 6.31 34.77
CA LEU A 582 2.54 5.89 35.51
C LEU A 582 3.01 6.99 36.48
N CYS A 583 3.09 8.24 36.00
CA CYS A 583 3.48 9.37 36.84
C CYS A 583 2.52 9.60 38.01
N LYS A 584 1.20 9.40 37.82
CA LYS A 584 0.20 9.53 38.90
C LYS A 584 0.34 8.41 39.93
N GLU A 585 0.52 7.16 39.50
CA GLU A 585 0.69 6.02 40.41
C GLU A 585 1.98 6.15 41.24
N LEU A 586 3.08 6.60 40.63
CA LEU A 586 4.33 6.89 41.34
C LEU A 586 4.22 8.09 42.29
N ALA A 587 3.46 9.14 41.93
CA ALA A 587 3.17 10.25 42.84
C ALA A 587 2.41 9.78 44.09
N CYS A 588 1.39 8.92 43.92
CA CYS A 588 0.67 8.31 45.04
C CYS A 588 1.56 7.42 45.93
N ALA A 589 2.66 6.88 45.38
CA ALA A 589 3.67 6.11 46.12
C ALA A 589 4.76 7.00 46.76
N GLY A 590 4.56 8.33 46.83
CA GLY A 590 5.47 9.25 47.51
C GLY A 590 6.72 9.65 46.70
N VAL A 591 6.68 9.54 45.37
CA VAL A 591 7.72 10.09 44.48
C VAL A 591 7.41 11.55 44.18
N ASP A 592 8.33 12.46 44.51
CA ASP A 592 8.16 13.91 44.34
C ASP A 592 8.23 14.38 42.86
N ALA A 593 7.85 15.65 42.67
CA ALA A 593 7.80 16.28 41.36
C ALA A 593 9.15 16.37 40.64
N GLY A 594 10.28 16.47 41.36
CA GLY A 594 11.62 16.54 40.79
C GLY A 594 12.05 15.19 40.21
N HIS A 595 11.85 14.11 40.96
CA HIS A 595 12.08 12.75 40.47
C HIS A 595 11.13 12.36 39.33
N LEU A 596 9.88 12.82 39.35
CA LEU A 596 8.94 12.67 38.22
C LEU A 596 9.33 13.51 36.99
N ALA A 597 9.98 14.67 37.18
CA ALA A 597 10.57 15.45 36.09
C ALA A 597 11.78 14.71 35.47
N SER A 598 12.64 14.10 36.29
CA SER A 598 13.74 13.23 35.83
C SER A 598 13.23 12.07 34.98
N LEU A 599 12.16 11.36 35.41
CA LEU A 599 11.51 10.31 34.63
C LEU A 599 11.04 10.82 33.26
N ARG A 600 10.34 11.96 33.22
CA ARG A 600 9.84 12.57 31.98
C ARG A 600 10.98 13.03 31.06
N GLY A 601 12.05 13.60 31.61
CA GLY A 601 13.24 14.01 30.88
C GLY A 601 13.97 12.82 30.26
N ALA A 602 14.23 11.77 31.04
CA ALA A 602 14.86 10.54 30.55
C ALA A 602 13.99 9.80 29.51
N TYR A 603 12.67 9.76 29.72
CA TYR A 603 11.71 9.25 28.73
C TYR A 603 11.76 10.06 27.42
N ALA A 604 11.78 11.40 27.51
CA ALA A 604 11.86 12.27 26.34
C ALA A 604 13.20 12.10 25.59
N LEU A 605 14.32 12.00 26.32
CA LEU A 605 15.66 11.81 25.77
C LEU A 605 15.82 10.44 25.10
N GLU A 606 15.44 9.34 25.75
CA GLU A 606 15.49 7.99 25.16
C GLU A 606 14.54 7.87 23.96
N LEU A 607 13.37 8.51 23.99
CA LEU A 607 12.48 8.59 22.84
C LEU A 607 13.04 9.50 21.73
N ALA A 608 13.82 10.53 22.07
CA ALA A 608 14.53 11.41 21.13
C ALA A 608 15.76 10.74 20.52
N GLN A 609 16.48 9.87 21.24
CA GLN A 609 17.58 9.04 20.74
C GLN A 609 17.05 7.88 19.88
N SER A 610 16.00 7.20 20.34
CA SER A 610 15.22 6.22 19.55
C SER A 610 14.58 6.84 18.30
N ARG A 611 14.40 8.16 18.29
CA ARG A 611 14.11 8.95 17.09
C ARG A 611 15.37 9.21 16.29
N GLN A 612 16.38 9.91 16.81
CA GLN A 612 17.58 10.34 16.08
C GLN A 612 18.33 9.18 15.38
N ALA A 613 18.41 8.00 16.01
CA ALA A 613 18.90 6.76 15.38
C ALA A 613 18.08 6.28 14.14
N GLY A 614 17.00 6.99 13.80
CA GLY A 614 16.24 6.92 12.55
C GLY A 614 15.72 8.27 12.01
N ASP A 615 16.08 9.41 12.61
CA ASP A 615 15.57 10.77 12.32
C ASP A 615 16.65 11.77 11.89
N SER A 616 17.86 11.30 11.56
CA SER A 616 18.74 11.99 10.59
C SER A 616 18.08 12.19 9.19
N ALA A 617 16.80 11.82 9.02
CA ALA A 617 15.98 12.11 7.85
C ALA A 617 14.46 12.22 8.20
N GLY A 618 14.07 13.10 9.13
CA GLY A 618 12.80 13.02 9.87
C GLY A 618 11.61 13.98 9.60
N GLN A 619 11.62 14.91 8.63
CA GLN A 619 10.39 15.73 8.39
C GLN A 619 9.21 14.86 7.89
N ILE A 620 8.09 14.89 8.63
CA ILE A 620 6.97 13.94 8.46
C ILE A 620 5.99 14.41 7.38
N ILE A 621 5.66 13.52 6.45
CA ILE A 621 4.64 13.73 5.41
C ILE A 621 3.58 12.63 5.48
N GLN A 622 2.31 13.02 5.64
CA GLN A 622 1.17 12.09 5.67
C GLN A 622 0.58 11.84 4.27
N PRO A 623 0.20 10.59 3.92
CA PRO A 623 -0.41 10.28 2.63
C PRO A 623 -1.94 10.40 2.67
N GLY A 624 -2.47 11.55 2.24
CA GLY A 624 -3.91 11.77 2.08
C GLY A 624 -4.23 12.85 1.04
N GLY A 625 -5.31 12.65 0.27
CA GLY A 625 -5.97 13.73 -0.44
C GLY A 625 -6.93 14.41 0.54
N VAL A 626 -6.49 15.52 1.13
CA VAL A 626 -7.24 16.24 2.16
C VAL A 626 -8.38 17.01 1.47
N LEU A 627 -9.63 16.63 1.78
CA LEU A 627 -10.80 17.51 1.63
C LEU A 627 -10.46 18.84 2.30
N MET A 628 -10.71 19.98 1.65
CA MET A 628 -10.15 21.26 2.08
C MET A 628 -10.49 21.51 3.56
N GLU A 629 -9.43 21.52 4.36
CA GLU A 629 -9.50 21.60 5.81
C GLU A 629 -10.05 22.98 6.20
N ASN A 630 -10.83 23.06 7.28
CA ASN A 630 -11.52 24.29 7.65
C ASN A 630 -10.52 25.31 8.23
N ASP A 631 -9.87 26.10 7.37
CA ASP A 631 -9.33 27.40 7.77
C ASP A 631 -10.51 28.27 8.30
N ASP A 632 -10.30 29.00 9.40
CA ASP A 632 -11.38 29.33 10.35
C ASP A 632 -12.54 30.17 9.80
N THR A 633 -13.75 29.84 10.25
CA THR A 633 -15.00 30.55 9.93
C THR A 633 -15.14 31.93 10.60
N ALA A 634 -14.11 32.42 11.31
CA ALA A 634 -14.14 33.66 12.09
C ALA A 634 -14.46 34.92 11.26
N GLY A 635 -14.09 34.96 9.97
CA GLY A 635 -14.42 36.06 9.06
C GLY A 635 -15.71 35.91 8.24
N ASN A 636 -16.52 34.87 8.49
CA ASN A 636 -17.61 34.47 7.57
C ASN A 636 -18.99 35.10 7.89
N THR A 637 -19.08 35.99 8.87
CA THR A 637 -20.37 36.51 9.39
C THR A 637 -21.00 37.64 8.57
N ALA A 638 -20.22 38.34 7.74
CA ALA A 638 -20.69 39.56 7.05
C ALA A 638 -21.49 39.32 5.76
N ARG A 639 -21.23 38.24 5.02
CA ARG A 639 -21.80 38.03 3.67
C ARG A 639 -23.03 37.11 3.62
N TYR A 640 -23.14 36.17 4.56
CA TYR A 640 -24.20 35.16 4.58
C TYR A 640 -24.79 35.00 5.96
N ARG A 641 -26.12 34.94 6.02
CA ARG A 641 -26.85 34.47 7.18
C ARG A 641 -26.78 32.94 7.21
N SER A 642 -26.56 32.37 8.39
CA SER A 642 -26.71 30.91 8.59
C SER A 642 -28.17 30.57 8.81
N LEU A 643 -28.67 29.52 8.16
CA LEU A 643 -30.04 29.03 8.38
C LEU A 643 -30.23 28.60 9.84
N PRO A 644 -31.42 28.84 10.44
CA PRO A 644 -31.69 28.45 11.82
C PRO A 644 -31.43 26.96 12.07
N ARG A 645 -30.59 26.67 13.08
CA ARG A 645 -30.40 25.30 13.56
C ARG A 645 -31.38 25.06 14.72
N PRO A 646 -32.43 24.23 14.54
CA PRO A 646 -33.29 23.90 15.67
C PRO A 646 -32.49 23.09 16.70
N SER A 647 -32.61 23.45 17.98
CA SER A 647 -31.88 22.89 19.12
C SER A 647 -32.41 21.51 19.55
N LEU A 648 -32.52 20.59 18.58
CA LEU A 648 -33.07 19.25 18.78
C LEU A 648 -32.06 18.34 19.47
N GLY A 649 -32.48 17.70 20.57
CA GLY A 649 -31.77 16.58 21.17
C GLY A 649 -31.60 15.42 20.18
N TRP A 650 -30.54 14.61 20.38
CA TRP A 650 -30.04 13.64 19.40
C TRP A 650 -31.10 12.68 18.83
N TRP A 651 -32.05 12.21 19.64
CA TRP A 651 -33.19 11.40 19.20
C TRP A 651 -34.12 12.16 18.24
N LYS A 652 -34.52 13.39 18.58
CA LYS A 652 -35.37 14.23 17.73
C LYS A 652 -34.67 14.59 16.42
N ALA A 653 -33.37 14.90 16.46
CA ALA A 653 -32.56 15.12 15.27
C ALA A 653 -32.45 13.88 14.34
N TRP A 654 -32.60 12.65 14.88
CA TRP A 654 -32.64 11.41 14.11
C TRP A 654 -34.03 11.10 13.52
N THR A 655 -35.11 11.38 14.25
CA THR A 655 -36.49 11.04 13.83
C THR A 655 -37.17 12.13 13.02
N GLN A 656 -36.86 13.41 13.27
CA GLN A 656 -37.42 14.58 12.56
C GLN A 656 -36.46 15.12 11.49
N GLY A 657 -35.16 14.78 11.61
CA GLY A 657 -34.10 15.28 10.74
C GLY A 657 -33.55 16.64 11.14
N THR A 658 -32.60 17.16 10.37
CA THR A 658 -32.04 18.52 10.55
C THR A 658 -31.75 19.21 9.21
N LEU A 659 -31.94 20.52 9.17
CA LEU A 659 -31.56 21.42 8.09
C LEU A 659 -30.29 22.19 8.49
N ARG A 660 -29.36 22.39 7.55
CA ARG A 660 -28.21 23.29 7.71
C ARG A 660 -27.93 23.98 6.38
N GLY A 661 -27.57 25.26 6.42
CA GLY A 661 -27.21 26.00 5.21
C GLY A 661 -26.88 27.46 5.48
N VAL A 662 -26.72 28.19 4.38
CA VAL A 662 -26.45 29.63 4.32
C VAL A 662 -27.30 30.29 3.24
N GLU A 663 -27.58 31.57 3.41
CA GLU A 663 -28.31 32.44 2.48
C GLU A 663 -27.69 33.85 2.44
N ARG A 664 -27.75 34.52 1.29
CA ARG A 664 -27.41 35.93 1.15
C ARG A 664 -28.53 36.80 1.75
N ALA A 665 -28.21 38.01 2.23
CA ALA A 665 -29.13 38.81 3.05
C ALA A 665 -30.44 39.23 2.32
N ASP A 666 -30.37 39.38 1.00
CA ASP A 666 -31.48 39.69 0.09
C ASP A 666 -32.31 38.46 -0.30
N TRP A 667 -31.74 37.25 -0.23
CA TRP A 667 -32.37 36.03 -0.75
C TRP A 667 -33.78 35.73 -0.19
N PRO A 668 -34.05 35.88 1.12
CA PRO A 668 -35.39 35.66 1.66
C PRO A 668 -36.45 36.66 1.16
N ARG A 669 -36.06 37.86 0.70
CA ARG A 669 -36.95 38.84 0.06
C ARG A 669 -37.42 38.36 -1.32
N LEU A 670 -36.56 37.64 -2.04
CA LEU A 670 -36.80 37.19 -3.40
C LEU A 670 -37.45 35.81 -3.45
N ALA A 671 -36.94 34.85 -2.68
CA ALA A 671 -37.35 33.45 -2.71
C ALA A 671 -38.32 33.03 -1.59
N GLY A 672 -38.69 33.96 -0.70
CA GLY A 672 -39.50 33.70 0.50
C GLY A 672 -38.66 33.25 1.71
N HIS A 673 -39.16 33.51 2.92
CA HIS A 673 -38.48 33.08 4.16
C HIS A 673 -38.48 31.56 4.38
N ASP A 674 -39.39 30.83 3.73
CA ASP A 674 -39.53 29.38 3.79
C ASP A 674 -38.84 28.66 2.61
N TRP A 675 -38.08 29.38 1.76
CA TRP A 675 -37.42 28.83 0.56
C TRP A 675 -36.72 27.50 0.81
N ALA A 676 -36.08 27.32 1.96
CA ALA A 676 -35.34 26.11 2.29
C ALA A 676 -36.27 24.88 2.43
N ALA A 677 -37.51 25.04 2.86
CA ALA A 677 -38.48 23.94 2.91
C ALA A 677 -39.04 23.60 1.51
N THR A 678 -39.29 24.61 0.67
CA THR A 678 -39.99 24.46 -0.61
C THR A 678 -39.05 24.14 -1.79
N ILE A 679 -37.84 24.69 -1.82
CA ILE A 679 -36.94 24.67 -2.99
C ILE A 679 -36.58 23.27 -3.48
N MET A 680 -36.54 22.25 -2.61
CA MET A 680 -36.24 20.88 -3.04
C MET A 680 -37.35 20.30 -3.93
N ASN A 681 -38.60 20.68 -3.68
CA ASN A 681 -39.79 20.16 -4.34
C ASN A 681 -40.37 21.12 -5.40
N ALA A 682 -40.02 22.41 -5.36
CA ALA A 682 -40.52 23.43 -6.29
C ALA A 682 -40.36 23.01 -7.77
N ASN A 683 -41.40 23.19 -8.58
CA ASN A 683 -41.41 22.76 -9.98
C ASN A 683 -40.70 23.79 -10.89
N LEU A 684 -39.39 23.62 -11.10
CA LEU A 684 -38.60 24.48 -11.98
C LEU A 684 -38.39 23.78 -13.33
N THR A 685 -39.01 24.31 -14.38
CA THR A 685 -38.98 23.76 -15.74
C THR A 685 -37.97 24.45 -16.67
N ASP A 686 -37.64 25.72 -16.42
CA ASP A 686 -36.70 26.50 -17.22
C ASP A 686 -35.27 25.88 -17.18
N ARG A 687 -34.69 25.68 -18.37
CA ARG A 687 -33.42 24.99 -18.64
C ARG A 687 -33.21 23.74 -17.76
N PHE A 688 -34.27 22.96 -17.52
CA PHE A 688 -34.23 21.81 -16.62
C PHE A 688 -33.41 20.64 -17.20
N HIS A 689 -32.43 20.19 -16.42
CA HIS A 689 -31.60 19.02 -16.72
C HIS A 689 -31.52 18.12 -15.50
N SER A 690 -31.86 16.83 -15.65
CA SER A 690 -31.74 15.84 -14.57
C SER A 690 -30.92 14.63 -14.98
N LYS A 691 -30.11 14.10 -14.04
CA LYS A 691 -29.22 12.96 -14.27
C LYS A 691 -28.82 12.32 -12.94
N GLN A 692 -29.04 11.01 -12.81
CA GLN A 692 -28.53 10.19 -11.70
C GLN A 692 -28.82 10.73 -10.29
N GLY A 693 -29.99 11.34 -10.09
CA GLY A 693 -30.41 11.91 -8.79
C GLY A 693 -29.92 13.33 -8.49
N ARG A 694 -29.19 13.97 -9.43
CA ARG A 694 -28.96 15.42 -9.48
C ARG A 694 -29.94 16.05 -10.47
N SER A 695 -30.43 17.25 -10.18
CA SER A 695 -31.04 18.14 -11.16
C SER A 695 -30.41 19.52 -11.13
N VAL A 696 -30.51 20.24 -12.24
CA VAL A 696 -30.15 21.65 -12.39
C VAL A 696 -31.29 22.30 -13.16
N ALA A 697 -31.75 23.46 -12.69
CA ALA A 697 -32.77 24.27 -13.36
C ALA A 697 -32.42 25.75 -13.23
N ARG A 698 -32.92 26.57 -14.15
CA ARG A 698 -32.92 28.03 -14.03
C ARG A 698 -34.19 28.46 -13.28
N TRP A 699 -34.10 29.55 -12.54
CA TRP A 699 -35.22 30.18 -11.86
C TRP A 699 -35.04 31.69 -11.98
N THR A 700 -36.04 32.39 -12.51
CA THR A 700 -36.08 33.86 -12.48
C THR A 700 -36.98 34.27 -11.31
N LEU A 701 -36.52 35.24 -10.52
CA LEU A 701 -37.20 35.80 -9.37
C LEU A 701 -37.36 37.30 -9.58
N HIS A 702 -38.61 37.76 -9.53
CA HIS A 702 -38.92 39.18 -9.61
C HIS A 702 -38.74 39.82 -8.24
N ASP A 703 -38.11 40.99 -8.18
CA ASP A 703 -37.97 41.73 -6.93
C ASP A 703 -39.27 42.45 -6.59
N PRO A 704 -39.91 42.20 -5.43
CA PRO A 704 -41.16 42.88 -5.04
C PRO A 704 -41.05 44.41 -4.93
N ARG A 705 -39.85 44.99 -4.96
CA ARG A 705 -39.63 46.45 -4.99
C ARG A 705 -39.39 47.02 -6.39
N GLY A 706 -39.25 46.17 -7.41
CA GLY A 706 -38.89 46.58 -8.77
C GLY A 706 -37.40 46.92 -8.97
N ASP A 707 -36.55 46.73 -7.96
CA ASP A 707 -35.11 47.07 -8.02
C ASP A 707 -34.39 46.38 -9.19
N ARG A 708 -34.49 45.03 -9.27
CA ARG A 708 -33.91 44.20 -10.35
C ARG A 708 -34.38 42.74 -10.28
N ASP A 709 -34.80 42.18 -11.42
CA ASP A 709 -35.01 40.73 -11.55
C ASP A 709 -33.70 39.93 -11.36
N LEU A 710 -33.77 38.86 -10.56
CA LEU A 710 -32.64 37.95 -10.31
C LEU A 710 -32.87 36.57 -10.94
N ALA A 711 -32.01 36.22 -11.91
CA ALA A 711 -31.93 34.86 -12.43
C ALA A 711 -30.88 34.03 -11.69
N VAL A 712 -31.23 32.80 -11.30
CA VAL A 712 -30.36 31.86 -10.57
C VAL A 712 -30.42 30.45 -11.16
N TYR A 713 -29.35 29.69 -10.96
CA TYR A 713 -29.26 28.26 -11.23
C TYR A 713 -29.36 27.44 -9.93
N VAL A 714 -30.41 26.61 -9.84
CA VAL A 714 -30.71 25.76 -8.68
C VAL A 714 -30.22 24.33 -8.95
N LYS A 715 -29.15 23.92 -8.27
CA LYS A 715 -28.50 22.60 -8.38
C LYS A 715 -28.92 21.70 -7.21
N ARG A 716 -29.87 20.78 -7.42
CA ARG A 716 -30.41 19.87 -6.39
C ARG A 716 -29.77 18.48 -6.46
N HIS A 717 -29.66 17.82 -5.32
CA HIS A 717 -29.19 16.45 -5.16
C HIS A 717 -30.16 15.68 -4.26
N ASN A 718 -30.94 14.76 -4.80
CA ASN A 718 -32.14 14.23 -4.15
C ASN A 718 -31.89 12.90 -3.40
N LYS A 719 -30.89 12.11 -3.80
CA LYS A 719 -30.51 10.85 -3.14
C LYS A 719 -28.99 10.67 -3.19
N LEU A 720 -28.33 10.81 -2.05
CA LEU A 720 -26.87 10.59 -1.90
C LEU A 720 -26.58 9.21 -1.26
N PRO A 721 -25.36 8.66 -1.41
CA PRO A 721 -25.01 7.36 -0.82
C PRO A 721 -25.13 7.38 0.71
N TRP A 722 -25.71 6.33 1.30
CA TRP A 722 -26.02 6.26 2.75
C TRP A 722 -24.82 6.58 3.66
N LEU A 723 -23.59 6.23 3.24
CA LEU A 723 -22.36 6.57 3.95
C LEU A 723 -22.15 8.10 4.12
N HIS A 724 -22.54 8.92 3.15
CA HIS A 724 -22.47 10.38 3.29
C HIS A 724 -23.46 10.88 4.35
N GLY A 725 -24.67 10.33 4.38
CA GLY A 725 -25.65 10.65 5.43
C GLY A 725 -25.20 10.18 6.82
N LEU A 726 -24.58 9.01 6.92
CA LEU A 726 -23.97 8.52 8.16
C LEU A 726 -22.85 9.44 8.63
N PHE A 727 -21.93 9.86 7.77
CA PHE A 727 -20.84 10.77 8.15
C PHE A 727 -21.34 12.19 8.47
N ALA A 728 -22.37 12.68 7.78
CA ALA A 728 -23.05 13.95 8.09
C ALA A 728 -23.75 13.95 9.45
N TRP A 729 -24.21 12.79 9.91
CA TRP A 729 -24.74 12.59 11.26
C TRP A 729 -23.64 12.41 12.32
N LEU A 730 -22.62 11.57 12.05
CA LEU A 730 -21.52 11.29 12.97
C LEU A 730 -20.55 12.47 13.18
N VAL A 731 -20.41 13.36 12.20
CA VAL A 731 -19.55 14.54 12.26
C VAL A 731 -20.39 15.79 11.93
N PRO A 732 -21.24 16.25 12.88
CA PRO A 732 -22.21 17.33 12.67
C PRO A 732 -21.52 18.71 12.63
N GLY A 733 -20.85 18.99 11.51
CA GLY A 733 -19.99 20.16 11.31
C GLY A 733 -19.05 20.01 10.10
N GLY A 734 -18.76 18.78 9.68
CA GLY A 734 -18.27 18.53 8.33
C GLY A 734 -19.38 18.77 7.31
N LYS A 735 -19.02 19.22 6.09
CA LYS A 735 -19.97 19.53 5.00
C LYS A 735 -19.95 18.40 3.98
N TRP A 736 -20.81 17.41 4.16
CA TRP A 736 -20.70 16.10 3.49
C TRP A 736 -21.55 15.98 2.21
N SER A 737 -22.46 16.92 2.00
CA SER A 737 -23.23 17.09 0.77
C SER A 737 -22.41 17.74 -0.36
N PRO A 738 -22.70 17.42 -1.65
CA PRO A 738 -22.04 18.07 -2.78
C PRO A 738 -22.31 19.58 -2.85
N ALA A 739 -23.50 20.03 -2.46
CA ALA A 739 -23.87 21.45 -2.55
C ALA A 739 -23.03 22.32 -1.61
N LEU A 740 -22.85 21.93 -0.34
CA LEU A 740 -22.01 22.68 0.59
C LEU A 740 -20.51 22.57 0.27
N GLN A 741 -20.07 21.49 -0.39
CA GLN A 741 -18.70 21.38 -0.93
C GLN A 741 -18.49 22.32 -2.12
N GLU A 742 -19.41 22.36 -3.09
CA GLU A 742 -19.33 23.26 -4.24
C GLU A 742 -19.41 24.74 -3.80
N TRP A 743 -20.25 25.07 -2.80
CA TRP A 743 -20.23 26.39 -2.12
C TRP A 743 -18.85 26.70 -1.52
N GLN A 744 -18.25 25.79 -0.73
CA GLN A 744 -16.91 26.00 -0.18
C GLN A 744 -15.84 26.20 -1.25
N HIS A 745 -15.94 25.51 -2.39
CA HIS A 745 -15.00 25.65 -3.49
C HIS A 745 -15.14 26.99 -4.21
N LEU A 746 -16.36 27.48 -4.41
CA LEU A 746 -16.65 28.81 -4.96
C LEU A 746 -16.13 29.90 -4.01
N GLU A 747 -16.53 29.86 -2.74
CA GLU A 747 -16.08 30.81 -1.70
C GLU A 747 -14.54 30.86 -1.58
N TRP A 748 -13.90 29.70 -1.51
CA TRP A 748 -12.44 29.64 -1.40
C TRP A 748 -11.76 30.22 -2.64
N ALA A 749 -12.26 29.88 -3.84
CA ALA A 749 -11.71 30.37 -5.10
C ALA A 749 -11.85 31.90 -5.23
N GLN A 750 -13.01 32.45 -4.86
CA GLN A 750 -13.24 33.88 -4.82
C GLN A 750 -12.26 34.59 -3.89
N ARG A 751 -12.06 34.05 -2.67
CA ARG A 751 -11.07 34.57 -1.70
C ARG A 751 -9.62 34.44 -2.17
N GLN A 752 -9.32 33.64 -3.20
CA GLN A 752 -7.99 33.62 -3.82
C GLN A 752 -7.82 34.65 -4.96
N GLY A 753 -8.90 35.31 -5.40
CA GLY A 753 -8.89 36.18 -6.59
C GLY A 753 -9.18 35.45 -7.91
N VAL A 754 -9.92 34.34 -7.86
CA VAL A 754 -10.58 33.71 -9.03
C VAL A 754 -12.01 34.28 -9.12
N PRO A 755 -12.40 34.95 -10.21
CA PRO A 755 -13.81 35.31 -10.44
C PRO A 755 -14.63 34.04 -10.66
N VAL A 756 -15.75 33.91 -9.96
CA VAL A 756 -16.64 32.74 -9.95
C VAL A 756 -18.10 33.21 -9.85
N PRO A 757 -19.10 32.37 -10.21
CA PRO A 757 -20.50 32.69 -9.96
C PRO A 757 -20.77 32.95 -8.48
N GLU A 758 -21.48 34.04 -8.19
CA GLU A 758 -21.97 34.36 -6.85
C GLU A 758 -22.87 33.24 -6.33
N VAL A 759 -22.69 32.87 -5.06
CA VAL A 759 -23.59 31.94 -4.36
C VAL A 759 -24.66 32.76 -3.66
N VAL A 760 -25.92 32.39 -3.88
CA VAL A 760 -27.06 33.08 -3.27
C VAL A 760 -27.57 32.31 -2.06
N ALA A 761 -27.59 30.98 -2.15
CA ALA A 761 -27.91 30.11 -1.01
C ALA A 761 -27.34 28.70 -1.18
N ALA A 762 -27.08 27.99 -0.08
CA ALA A 762 -26.66 26.58 -0.11
C ALA A 762 -27.13 25.85 1.15
N ALA A 763 -27.77 24.68 0.99
CA ALA A 763 -28.33 23.92 2.12
C ALA A 763 -28.21 22.40 1.96
N GLU A 764 -28.13 21.69 3.08
CA GLU A 764 -28.20 20.23 3.18
C GLU A 764 -29.29 19.78 4.17
N TYR A 765 -29.94 18.68 3.82
CA TYR A 765 -31.09 18.11 4.53
C TYR A 765 -30.71 16.71 5.01
N LEU A 766 -30.53 16.59 6.33
CA LEU A 766 -30.32 15.33 7.04
C LEU A 766 -31.69 14.76 7.41
N GLY A 767 -32.30 14.00 6.51
CA GLY A 767 -33.58 13.34 6.73
C GLY A 767 -33.46 12.04 7.54
N PRO A 768 -34.59 11.53 8.08
CA PRO A 768 -34.59 10.36 8.96
C PRO A 768 -33.95 9.12 8.33
N GLY A 769 -33.17 8.38 9.13
CA GLY A 769 -32.48 7.17 8.69
C GLY A 769 -31.31 7.41 7.72
N THR A 770 -30.50 8.45 7.96
CA THR A 770 -29.33 8.84 7.13
C THR A 770 -29.66 9.22 5.68
N LYS A 771 -30.89 9.63 5.38
CA LYS A 771 -31.23 10.24 4.08
C LYS A 771 -30.52 11.59 3.98
N LEU A 772 -29.73 11.81 2.92
CA LEU A 772 -29.06 13.08 2.66
C LEU A 772 -29.43 13.59 1.28
N SER A 773 -29.97 14.81 1.24
CA SER A 773 -30.19 15.62 0.03
C SER A 773 -29.62 17.03 0.24
N SER A 774 -29.46 17.80 -0.83
CA SER A 774 -28.85 19.14 -0.75
C SER A 774 -29.09 20.00 -1.99
N VAL A 775 -29.12 21.32 -1.81
CA VAL A 775 -29.28 22.33 -2.89
C VAL A 775 -28.18 23.39 -2.83
N LEU A 776 -27.68 23.79 -4.00
CA LEU A 776 -26.86 24.98 -4.19
C LEU A 776 -27.59 25.92 -5.17
N VAL A 777 -27.64 27.20 -4.86
CA VAL A 777 -28.18 28.27 -5.70
C VAL A 777 -27.05 29.25 -6.01
N THR A 778 -26.73 29.41 -7.29
CA THR A 778 -25.78 30.41 -7.80
C THR A 778 -26.47 31.37 -8.74
N GLU A 779 -26.04 32.63 -8.83
CA GLU A 779 -26.56 33.55 -9.84
C GLU A 779 -26.30 33.05 -11.27
N GLU A 780 -27.18 33.42 -12.20
CA GLU A 780 -26.89 33.30 -13.62
C GLU A 780 -25.80 34.30 -14.01
N LEU A 781 -24.85 33.87 -14.85
CA LEU A 781 -23.86 34.76 -15.45
C LEU A 781 -24.50 35.52 -16.63
N THR A 782 -25.47 36.38 -16.31
CA THR A 782 -26.28 37.13 -17.27
C THR A 782 -25.38 37.97 -18.19
N GLY A 783 -25.61 37.85 -19.50
CA GLY A 783 -24.78 38.51 -20.52
C GLY A 783 -23.39 37.90 -20.74
N MET A 784 -23.07 36.75 -20.12
CA MET A 784 -21.77 36.08 -20.31
C MET A 784 -21.86 34.81 -21.16
N LEU A 785 -20.87 34.63 -22.04
CA LEU A 785 -20.72 33.48 -22.93
C LEU A 785 -19.51 32.62 -22.53
N PRO A 786 -19.58 31.29 -22.64
CA PRO A 786 -18.43 30.42 -22.45
C PRO A 786 -17.42 30.58 -23.59
N LEU A 787 -16.11 30.51 -23.31
CA LEU A 787 -15.07 30.82 -24.30
C LEU A 787 -15.08 29.94 -25.56
N HIS A 788 -15.69 28.75 -25.53
CA HIS A 788 -15.85 27.92 -26.73
C HIS A 788 -16.93 28.40 -27.72
N GLU A 789 -17.79 29.35 -27.30
CA GLU A 789 -18.78 30.02 -28.16
C GLU A 789 -18.33 31.46 -28.44
N ALA A 790 -17.81 32.15 -27.41
CA ALA A 790 -17.35 33.53 -27.52
C ALA A 790 -16.17 33.72 -28.49
N ILE A 791 -15.22 32.77 -28.57
CA ILE A 791 -14.06 32.90 -29.47
C ILE A 791 -14.47 32.75 -30.96
N PRO A 792 -15.28 31.75 -31.36
CA PRO A 792 -15.88 31.71 -32.70
C PRO A 792 -16.68 32.98 -33.04
N LEU A 793 -17.58 33.43 -32.16
CA LEU A 793 -18.40 34.63 -32.38
C LEU A 793 -17.54 35.88 -32.60
N ALA A 794 -16.56 36.10 -31.73
CA ALA A 794 -15.62 37.23 -31.86
C ALA A 794 -14.74 37.14 -33.12
N SER A 795 -14.48 35.93 -33.65
CA SER A 795 -13.70 35.75 -34.88
C SER A 795 -14.43 36.20 -36.14
N GLN A 796 -15.76 36.30 -36.09
CA GLN A 796 -16.60 36.77 -37.20
C GLN A 796 -16.80 38.30 -37.17
N GLY A 797 -16.77 38.93 -35.99
CA GLY A 797 -17.07 40.35 -35.81
C GLY A 797 -15.88 41.29 -35.59
N LEU A 798 -14.68 40.78 -35.25
CA LEU A 798 -13.52 41.63 -34.94
C LEU A 798 -12.48 41.70 -36.07
N PRO A 799 -11.84 42.87 -36.30
CA PRO A 799 -10.67 42.96 -37.16
C PRO A 799 -9.54 41.99 -36.73
N PRO A 800 -8.78 41.42 -37.67
CA PRO A 800 -7.82 40.34 -37.36
C PRO A 800 -6.78 40.69 -36.28
N GLU A 801 -6.32 41.93 -36.18
CA GLU A 801 -5.37 42.33 -35.13
C GLU A 801 -6.04 42.45 -33.76
N THR A 802 -7.22 43.09 -33.67
CA THR A 802 -8.01 43.17 -32.44
C THR A 802 -8.36 41.77 -31.92
N PHE A 803 -8.73 40.83 -32.80
CA PHE A 803 -8.97 39.43 -32.45
C PHE A 803 -7.69 38.70 -31.99
N ARG A 804 -6.52 38.99 -32.58
CA ARG A 804 -5.23 38.49 -32.09
C ARG A 804 -4.92 39.01 -30.68
N GLN A 805 -5.14 40.29 -30.41
CA GLN A 805 -4.90 40.91 -29.10
C GLN A 805 -5.85 40.34 -28.03
N MET A 806 -7.15 40.26 -28.33
CA MET A 806 -8.18 39.64 -27.47
C MET A 806 -7.76 38.23 -27.03
N LYS A 807 -7.39 37.35 -27.98
CA LYS A 807 -6.97 35.98 -27.66
C LYS A 807 -5.69 35.90 -26.82
N ARG A 808 -4.76 36.85 -26.98
CA ARG A 808 -3.55 36.91 -26.14
C ARG A 808 -3.89 37.35 -24.72
N GLY A 809 -4.77 38.32 -24.53
CA GLY A 809 -5.28 38.74 -23.22
C GLY A 809 -6.00 37.59 -22.49
N LEU A 810 -6.93 36.92 -23.17
CA LEU A 810 -7.61 35.72 -22.67
C LEU A 810 -6.63 34.61 -22.28
N ALA A 811 -5.66 34.29 -23.13
CA ALA A 811 -4.65 33.27 -22.86
C ALA A 811 -3.81 33.60 -21.60
N TRP A 812 -3.52 34.89 -21.35
CA TRP A 812 -2.83 35.34 -20.14
C TRP A 812 -3.71 35.23 -18.88
N GLU A 813 -4.97 35.66 -18.91
CA GLU A 813 -5.84 35.57 -17.73
C GLU A 813 -6.20 34.12 -17.40
N MET A 814 -6.53 33.29 -18.40
CA MET A 814 -6.73 31.85 -18.21
C MET A 814 -5.49 31.19 -17.60
N ALA A 815 -4.28 31.60 -18.00
CA ALA A 815 -3.04 31.13 -17.40
C ALA A 815 -2.90 31.61 -15.95
N ARG A 816 -3.19 32.89 -15.64
CA ARG A 816 -3.18 33.45 -14.28
C ARG A 816 -4.12 32.67 -13.35
N LEU A 817 -5.37 32.48 -13.75
CA LEU A 817 -6.37 31.74 -12.96
C LEU A 817 -5.94 30.28 -12.74
N SER A 818 -5.40 29.63 -13.77
CA SER A 818 -4.87 28.26 -13.67
C SER A 818 -3.67 28.17 -12.71
N ARG A 819 -2.74 29.14 -12.74
CA ARG A 819 -1.57 29.21 -11.85
C ARG A 819 -1.96 29.47 -10.40
N LEU A 820 -2.86 30.42 -10.20
CA LEU A 820 -3.40 30.83 -8.89
C LEU A 820 -3.93 29.63 -8.09
N LEU A 821 -4.62 28.69 -8.76
CA LEU A 821 -5.03 27.40 -8.22
C LEU A 821 -3.84 26.43 -8.04
N HIS A 822 -3.09 26.17 -9.12
CA HIS A 822 -2.06 25.12 -9.16
C HIS A 822 -0.91 25.35 -8.16
N ASP A 823 -0.51 26.60 -7.90
CA ASP A 823 0.56 26.93 -6.94
C ASP A 823 0.16 26.69 -5.50
N ARG A 824 -1.12 26.92 -5.16
CA ARG A 824 -1.73 26.53 -3.87
C ARG A 824 -1.89 25.00 -3.72
N ARG A 825 -1.50 24.26 -4.78
CA ARG A 825 -1.68 22.82 -5.02
C ARG A 825 -3.16 22.42 -5.06
N CYS A 826 -4.03 23.35 -5.47
CA CYS A 826 -5.44 23.13 -5.73
C CYS A 826 -5.64 22.87 -7.23
N PHE A 827 -6.51 21.92 -7.56
CA PHE A 827 -6.75 21.50 -8.95
C PHE A 827 -8.24 21.41 -9.18
N HIS A 828 -8.70 22.04 -10.25
CA HIS A 828 -10.09 22.08 -10.68
C HIS A 828 -10.58 20.68 -11.05
N LYS A 829 -9.67 19.84 -11.57
CA LYS A 829 -9.90 18.49 -12.12
C LYS A 829 -10.78 18.45 -13.37
N ASP A 830 -11.50 19.51 -13.72
CA ASP A 830 -12.34 19.57 -14.92
C ASP A 830 -12.15 20.92 -15.61
N LEU A 831 -10.89 21.33 -15.72
CA LEU A 831 -10.47 22.56 -16.40
C LEU A 831 -10.64 22.41 -17.91
N TYR A 832 -11.73 22.94 -18.46
CA TYR A 832 -12.03 22.97 -19.89
C TYR A 832 -12.27 24.41 -20.36
N LEU A 833 -12.10 24.68 -21.66
CA LEU A 833 -12.31 26.01 -22.25
C LEU A 833 -13.74 26.55 -22.00
N CYS A 834 -14.74 25.67 -22.09
CA CYS A 834 -16.13 25.99 -21.80
C CYS A 834 -16.45 26.28 -20.32
N HIS A 835 -15.49 26.12 -19.40
CA HIS A 835 -15.65 26.49 -17.99
C HIS A 835 -15.09 27.89 -17.67
N PHE A 836 -14.61 28.62 -18.67
CA PHE A 836 -14.27 30.03 -18.60
C PHE A 836 -15.32 30.85 -19.36
N TYR A 837 -15.84 31.90 -18.72
CA TYR A 837 -16.90 32.78 -19.24
C TYR A 837 -16.43 34.23 -19.31
N VAL A 838 -16.92 34.98 -20.30
CA VAL A 838 -16.65 36.42 -20.51
C VAL A 838 -17.94 37.14 -20.90
N HIS A 839 -18.05 38.44 -20.61
CA HIS A 839 -19.24 39.21 -20.95
C HIS A 839 -19.30 39.50 -22.46
N GLU A 840 -20.48 39.42 -23.08
CA GLU A 840 -20.62 39.60 -24.53
C GLU A 840 -20.17 40.99 -25.00
N ALA A 841 -20.38 42.03 -24.18
CA ALA A 841 -19.90 43.38 -24.50
C ALA A 841 -18.35 43.46 -24.59
N ASP A 842 -17.62 42.65 -23.82
CA ASP A 842 -16.15 42.55 -23.91
C ASP A 842 -15.70 41.89 -25.23
N LEU A 843 -16.59 41.26 -26.01
CA LEU A 843 -16.30 40.74 -27.35
C LEU A 843 -16.44 41.82 -28.44
N ARG A 844 -17.29 42.82 -28.21
CA ARG A 844 -17.50 43.96 -29.13
C ARG A 844 -16.40 45.00 -28.96
N HIS A 845 -15.98 45.25 -27.71
CA HIS A 845 -14.87 46.14 -27.38
C HIS A 845 -13.85 45.44 -26.45
N PRO A 846 -12.95 44.60 -26.99
CA PRO A 846 -11.97 43.86 -26.21
C PRO A 846 -11.13 44.73 -25.25
N PRO A 847 -11.21 44.51 -23.93
CA PRO A 847 -10.39 45.22 -22.97
C PRO A 847 -8.91 44.84 -23.08
N VAL A 848 -8.03 45.80 -22.79
CA VAL A 848 -6.57 45.64 -22.80
C VAL A 848 -6.12 44.67 -21.69
N ASP A 849 -6.80 44.67 -20.54
CA ASP A 849 -6.59 43.70 -19.47
C ASP A 849 -7.87 42.89 -19.18
N TRP A 850 -7.70 41.58 -19.07
CA TRP A 850 -8.76 40.60 -18.82
C TRP A 850 -8.83 40.18 -17.35
N ARG A 851 -7.93 40.66 -16.49
CA ARG A 851 -7.97 40.44 -15.03
C ARG A 851 -9.35 40.75 -14.47
N GLY A 852 -9.96 39.75 -13.84
CA GLY A 852 -11.28 39.88 -13.21
C GLY A 852 -12.48 39.72 -14.15
N ARG A 853 -12.29 39.80 -15.47
CA ARG A 853 -13.37 39.68 -16.48
C ARG A 853 -13.66 38.25 -16.92
N VAL A 854 -12.71 37.33 -16.69
CA VAL A 854 -12.88 35.90 -17.00
C VAL A 854 -13.38 35.15 -15.76
N VAL A 855 -14.61 34.67 -15.80
CA VAL A 855 -15.28 33.92 -14.71
C VAL A 855 -15.09 32.42 -14.88
N MET A 856 -14.76 31.70 -13.81
CA MET A 856 -14.52 30.25 -13.78
C MET A 856 -15.68 29.51 -13.12
N ILE A 857 -16.19 28.46 -13.77
CA ILE A 857 -17.35 27.67 -13.29
C ILE A 857 -17.01 26.20 -12.97
N ASP A 858 -18.01 25.41 -12.58
CA ASP A 858 -17.96 23.96 -12.32
C ASP A 858 -16.90 23.48 -11.30
N LEU A 859 -16.63 24.29 -10.28
CA LEU A 859 -15.67 24.01 -9.20
C LEU A 859 -16.11 22.87 -8.24
N HIS A 860 -17.19 22.14 -8.54
CA HIS A 860 -17.72 21.03 -7.74
C HIS A 860 -16.71 19.90 -7.48
N ARG A 861 -15.67 19.78 -8.32
CA ARG A 861 -14.57 18.81 -8.18
C ARG A 861 -13.20 19.42 -7.88
N LEU A 862 -13.11 20.68 -7.47
CA LEU A 862 -11.88 21.26 -6.92
C LEU A 862 -11.34 20.40 -5.74
N ALA A 863 -10.01 20.24 -5.58
CA ALA A 863 -9.41 19.87 -4.29
C ALA A 863 -7.90 20.14 -4.24
N ARG A 864 -7.35 20.12 -3.01
CA ARG A 864 -5.93 20.27 -2.71
C ARG A 864 -5.19 18.93 -2.74
N HIS A 865 -4.09 18.86 -3.48
CA HIS A 865 -3.30 17.63 -3.69
C HIS A 865 -1.82 17.84 -3.37
N ARG A 866 -1.45 17.83 -2.08
CA ARG A 866 -0.11 18.19 -1.59
C ARG A 866 1.06 17.41 -2.22
N PHE A 867 0.84 16.15 -2.62
CA PHE A 867 1.90 15.22 -3.09
C PHE A 867 1.67 14.65 -4.50
N THR A 868 0.42 14.58 -4.94
CA THR A 868 0.03 14.17 -6.30
C THR A 868 -0.15 15.36 -7.25
N TYR A 869 0.24 16.57 -6.83
CA TYR A 869 0.01 17.84 -7.53
C TYR A 869 0.31 17.75 -9.04
N TRP A 870 1.49 17.25 -9.42
CA TRP A 870 1.91 17.14 -10.82
C TRP A 870 0.99 16.26 -11.68
N VAL A 871 0.34 15.24 -11.11
CA VAL A 871 -0.60 14.36 -11.84
C VAL A 871 -1.87 15.10 -12.24
N TRP A 872 -2.32 16.00 -11.36
CA TRP A 872 -3.51 16.84 -11.53
C TRP A 872 -3.19 18.09 -12.35
N GLN A 873 -2.06 18.73 -12.13
CA GLN A 873 -1.53 19.80 -12.99
C GLN A 873 -1.44 19.34 -14.45
N VAL A 874 -0.89 18.13 -14.68
CA VAL A 874 -0.86 17.49 -16.00
C VAL A 874 -2.26 17.05 -16.47
N LYS A 875 -3.24 16.84 -15.58
CA LYS A 875 -4.65 16.55 -15.95
C LYS A 875 -5.34 17.80 -16.47
N ASP A 876 -5.40 18.83 -15.65
CA ASP A 876 -6.16 20.05 -15.87
C ASP A 876 -5.63 20.78 -17.11
N LEU A 877 -4.30 20.90 -17.26
CA LEU A 877 -3.69 21.48 -18.46
C LEU A 877 -3.89 20.63 -19.74
N ALA A 878 -4.04 19.31 -19.63
CA ALA A 878 -4.33 18.43 -20.77
C ALA A 878 -5.82 18.39 -21.14
N GLN A 879 -6.71 18.60 -20.16
CA GLN A 879 -8.14 18.81 -20.39
C GLN A 879 -8.36 20.15 -21.09
N LEU A 880 -7.73 21.22 -20.61
CA LEU A 880 -7.81 22.54 -21.23
C LEU A 880 -7.28 22.52 -22.66
N LEU A 881 -6.07 21.98 -22.88
CA LEU A 881 -5.47 21.81 -24.20
C LEU A 881 -6.40 21.03 -25.16
N TYR A 882 -7.00 19.94 -24.71
CA TYR A 882 -7.96 19.16 -25.51
C TYR A 882 -9.24 19.95 -25.83
N SER A 883 -9.83 20.64 -24.85
CA SER A 883 -11.03 21.46 -25.07
C SER A 883 -10.79 22.77 -25.83
N SER A 884 -9.53 23.11 -26.11
CA SER A 884 -9.13 24.25 -26.95
C SER A 884 -8.95 23.88 -28.43
N GLU A 885 -9.53 22.75 -28.85
CA GLU A 885 -9.76 22.38 -30.25
C GLU A 885 -11.11 22.97 -30.72
N VAL A 886 -11.14 24.30 -30.84
CA VAL A 886 -12.31 25.11 -31.21
C VAL A 886 -11.91 26.07 -32.33
N GLU A 887 -12.87 26.46 -33.17
CA GLU A 887 -12.68 27.46 -34.22
C GLU A 887 -12.13 28.79 -33.67
N GLY A 888 -11.33 29.49 -34.47
CA GLY A 888 -10.59 30.68 -34.05
C GLY A 888 -9.37 30.41 -33.13
N VAL A 889 -9.25 29.24 -32.48
CA VAL A 889 -8.14 28.91 -31.56
C VAL A 889 -6.97 28.21 -32.27
N THR A 890 -5.90 28.95 -32.56
CA THR A 890 -4.74 28.45 -33.31
C THR A 890 -3.75 27.68 -32.42
N PRO A 891 -2.78 26.95 -33.02
CA PRO A 891 -1.62 26.42 -32.28
C PRO A 891 -0.77 27.52 -31.62
N ARG A 892 -0.76 28.74 -32.17
CA ARG A 892 -0.05 29.90 -31.61
C ARG A 892 -0.70 30.38 -30.31
N ASP A 893 -2.02 30.51 -30.27
CA ASP A 893 -2.75 30.93 -29.07
C ASP A 893 -2.53 29.95 -27.90
N ARG A 894 -2.54 28.64 -28.20
CA ARG A 894 -2.23 27.56 -27.25
C ARG A 894 -0.77 27.59 -26.76
N LEU A 895 0.16 28.08 -27.58
CA LEU A 895 1.55 28.31 -27.19
C LEU A 895 1.71 29.59 -26.35
N GLU A 896 0.97 30.66 -26.63
CA GLU A 896 0.95 31.88 -25.79
C GLU A 896 0.41 31.56 -24.39
N PHE A 897 -0.67 30.77 -24.26
CA PHE A 897 -1.12 30.26 -22.95
C PHE A 897 -0.01 29.50 -22.22
N TRP A 898 0.72 28.60 -22.90
CA TRP A 898 1.81 27.83 -22.28
C TRP A 898 3.03 28.70 -21.91
N ARG A 899 3.27 29.80 -22.64
CA ARG A 899 4.29 30.82 -22.31
C ARG A 899 3.88 31.62 -21.07
N ALA A 900 2.66 32.16 -21.03
CA ALA A 900 2.10 32.87 -19.89
C ALA A 900 2.08 31.98 -18.63
N TYR A 901 1.59 30.75 -18.76
CA TYR A 901 1.55 29.77 -17.68
C TYR A 901 2.95 29.43 -17.12
N ARG A 902 4.01 29.45 -17.94
CA ARG A 902 5.39 29.25 -17.46
C ARG A 902 6.04 30.50 -16.86
N SER A 903 5.68 31.69 -17.30
CA SER A 903 6.28 32.96 -16.82
C SER A 903 5.61 33.48 -15.54
N LEU A 904 4.37 33.07 -15.26
CA LEU A 904 3.65 33.37 -14.02
C LEU A 904 4.15 32.51 -12.82
N GLY A 905 5.46 32.46 -12.62
CA GLY A 905 6.16 31.78 -11.52
C GLY A 905 7.46 31.11 -11.94
N GLU A 906 8.04 30.28 -11.06
CA GLU A 906 9.37 29.69 -11.26
C GLU A 906 9.43 28.74 -12.49
N ASP A 907 10.23 29.10 -13.51
CA ASP A 907 10.50 28.24 -14.69
C ASP A 907 11.43 27.06 -14.36
N SER A 908 10.94 26.17 -13.51
CA SER A 908 11.64 24.97 -13.09
C SER A 908 11.82 23.98 -14.24
N ARG A 909 12.90 23.17 -14.18
CA ARG A 909 13.11 22.02 -15.08
C ARG A 909 11.91 21.05 -15.07
N ALA A 910 11.12 21.04 -13.98
CA ALA A 910 9.89 20.26 -13.87
C ALA A 910 8.78 20.74 -14.82
N LEU A 911 8.61 22.05 -15.07
CA LEU A 911 7.59 22.55 -16.00
C LEU A 911 7.85 22.08 -17.45
N LYS A 912 9.12 21.95 -17.85
CA LYS A 912 9.51 21.37 -19.16
C LYS A 912 9.07 19.91 -19.29
N VAL A 913 9.20 19.11 -18.22
CA VAL A 913 8.70 17.72 -18.15
C VAL A 913 7.17 17.67 -18.12
N ILE A 914 6.52 18.54 -17.34
CA ILE A 914 5.06 18.66 -17.28
C ILE A 914 4.48 18.94 -18.67
N GLY A 915 5.07 19.86 -19.45
CA GLY A 915 4.63 20.14 -20.83
C GLY A 915 4.69 18.91 -21.76
N ALA A 916 5.71 18.05 -21.62
CA ALA A 916 5.79 16.80 -22.38
C ALA A 916 4.73 15.78 -21.92
N LEU A 917 4.46 15.69 -20.61
CA LEU A 917 3.42 14.83 -20.06
C LEU A 917 2.01 15.32 -20.43
N VAL A 918 1.78 16.63 -20.48
CA VAL A 918 0.53 17.25 -20.94
C VAL A 918 0.24 16.87 -22.39
N ARG A 919 1.20 17.07 -23.31
CA ARG A 919 1.06 16.62 -24.72
C ARG A 919 0.78 15.12 -24.83
N THR A 920 1.42 14.30 -23.99
CA THR A 920 1.21 12.84 -23.96
C THR A 920 -0.18 12.45 -23.45
N LYS A 921 -0.73 13.18 -22.48
CA LYS A 921 -2.06 12.94 -21.90
C LYS A 921 -3.18 13.48 -22.79
N TYR A 922 -2.97 14.64 -23.42
CA TYR A 922 -3.82 15.18 -24.49
C TYR A 922 -4.03 14.15 -25.62
N ARG A 923 -2.96 13.56 -26.16
CA ARG A 923 -3.05 12.50 -27.19
C ARG A 923 -3.93 11.32 -26.75
N ARG A 924 -3.85 10.91 -25.47
CA ARG A 924 -4.70 9.86 -24.89
C ARG A 924 -6.16 10.28 -24.71
N TYR A 925 -6.44 11.55 -24.37
CA TYR A 925 -7.80 12.09 -24.34
C TYR A 925 -8.42 12.12 -25.74
N ALA A 926 -7.69 12.62 -26.75
CA ALA A 926 -8.12 12.62 -28.14
C ALA A 926 -8.41 11.19 -28.65
N GLU A 927 -7.51 10.23 -28.40
CA GLU A 927 -7.72 8.83 -28.80
C GLU A 927 -8.93 8.18 -28.10
N HIS A 928 -9.10 8.44 -26.80
CA HIS A 928 -10.23 7.93 -26.02
C HIS A 928 -11.56 8.51 -26.51
N ASN A 929 -11.63 9.83 -26.71
CA ASN A 929 -12.83 10.50 -27.19
C ASN A 929 -13.16 10.17 -28.65
N ARG A 930 -12.16 9.97 -29.51
CA ARG A 930 -12.36 9.40 -30.86
C ARG A 930 -12.99 8.01 -30.79
N LYS A 931 -12.49 7.14 -29.91
CA LYS A 931 -13.08 5.80 -29.65
C LYS A 931 -14.50 5.88 -29.08
N LEU A 932 -14.84 6.92 -28.31
CA LEU A 932 -16.21 7.15 -27.82
C LEU A 932 -17.16 7.70 -28.90
N LYS A 933 -16.72 8.63 -29.76
CA LYS A 933 -17.52 9.12 -30.91
C LYS A 933 -17.86 7.97 -31.87
N LEU A 934 -16.85 7.19 -32.26
CA LEU A 934 -17.03 5.98 -33.08
C LEU A 934 -17.99 4.96 -32.44
N LYS A 935 -17.92 4.74 -31.12
CA LYS A 935 -18.85 3.86 -30.39
C LYS A 935 -20.27 4.40 -30.22
N LYS A 936 -20.53 5.68 -30.55
CA LYS A 936 -21.84 6.32 -30.46
C LYS A 936 -22.53 6.50 -31.82
N GLY A 937 -21.96 5.98 -32.91
CA GLY A 937 -22.45 6.23 -34.27
C GLY A 937 -22.29 7.69 -34.74
N GLN A 938 -21.66 8.55 -33.93
CA GLN A 938 -21.38 9.93 -34.29
C GLN A 938 -20.13 9.97 -35.17
N ASN A 939 -20.35 9.88 -36.49
CA ASN A 939 -19.32 10.12 -37.49
C ASN A 939 -18.65 11.48 -37.24
N ALA A 940 -17.33 11.55 -37.47
CA ALA A 940 -16.61 12.82 -37.47
C ALA A 940 -16.96 13.62 -38.73
N HIS A 941 -16.82 14.95 -38.66
CA HIS A 941 -16.90 15.81 -39.85
C HIS A 941 -15.98 15.30 -40.97
N PRO A 942 -16.36 15.42 -42.26
CA PRO A 942 -15.66 14.81 -43.38
C PRO A 942 -14.35 15.53 -43.79
N GLU A 943 -13.72 16.29 -42.90
CA GLU A 943 -12.50 17.07 -43.17
C GLU A 943 -11.27 16.51 -42.46
N THR A 944 -10.64 15.49 -43.08
CA THR A 944 -9.17 15.26 -43.11
C THR A 944 -8.84 13.94 -43.84
N ARG A 945 -9.35 13.77 -45.07
CA ARG A 945 -8.70 12.88 -46.05
C ARG A 945 -7.59 13.66 -46.77
N GLN A 946 -6.46 13.89 -46.10
CA GLN A 946 -5.25 14.32 -46.80
C GLN A 946 -4.82 13.20 -47.75
N ASN A 947 -4.62 13.56 -49.02
CA ASN A 947 -4.33 12.62 -50.09
C ASN A 947 -2.89 12.08 -49.95
N PRO A 948 -2.62 10.77 -50.01
CA PRO A 948 -1.26 10.22 -49.84
C PRO A 948 -0.23 10.70 -50.87
N ALA A 949 -0.64 11.38 -51.95
CA ALA A 949 0.22 11.87 -53.02
C ALA A 949 1.13 13.05 -52.61
N GLU A 950 0.69 13.95 -51.72
CA GLU A 950 1.44 15.17 -51.33
C GLU A 950 2.58 14.90 -50.32
N LYS A 951 3.27 13.77 -50.45
CA LYS A 951 4.44 13.40 -49.63
C LYS A 951 5.69 13.03 -50.44
N ALA A 952 5.70 13.44 -51.71
CA ALA A 952 6.84 13.35 -52.62
C ALA A 952 7.07 14.71 -53.31
N ALA A 953 7.20 15.76 -52.50
CA ALA A 953 7.67 17.11 -52.82
C ALA A 953 8.37 17.68 -51.57
#